data_AF-A0A139IS36-F1
#
_entry.id   AF-A0A139IS36-F1
#
_cell.length_a   1.000
_cell.length_b   1.000
_cell.length_c   1.000
_cell.angle_alpha   90.00
_cell.angle_beta   90.00
_cell.angle_gamma   90.00
#
_symmetry.space_group_name_H-M   'P 1'
#
loop_
_entity.id
_entity.type
_entity.pdbx_description
1 polymer ?
#
loop_
_entity_poly.entity_id
_entity_poly.type
_entity_poly.pdbx_seq_one_letter_code
_entity_poly.pdbx_strand_id
1 'polypeptide(L)'
;MDEVENPDLPAAGESSPTLRPIVDEDDGSSDGAVEDVQPPVDTTEADVLIATGETDVKPALPASRAAVPVRPQLKREPSAPPSQPPPAPPAQLTDPPDFSEQAPDSLTLADLKRIRNSFPNAQIPQKQQLLENEKVYDFDYQESQSFPVELEEWFSYSEQEEFNLRICRSKFNDEWRATEEGKSDWLDVTEDARRAFTKKWIEVLQNSKEVEPAEITLALMILTYIGLGVWEETAGRQEGCALKDLFPNCSLGGSRLDEYGSSSLQVQWIVAMVDTLHSCDGLKTIYDTLRSVCESDFQSVPPELLSRNENQPRRGDESRELWCCLTLMYLFVETSRTAGNNHQPLRQDVLALEPNFLNYLTQIVARLRWDESAPIPLTKMLLLSWKTILVSFGGLKDVEHVKSSLRDTKAEEQQDARGQPVITASPLDYHLFRQEISSKYPAYQPPPPLFPLEPENNTILPPLKHRRPSYAASVDTAHTGAPAVGTGSIMHQPIHIATPAPSPPPSPAGPGKAGKKQNYQTNQMFPFLYPPLDASSNDLGGKGSTEVQDALVGRKWEGVDIPTSILEAAELFAKRMRATRAMKQLWEARVDFMKQERGWKNPDDSVPDADVDDFELIPDPAPQETAQQGQPEAQTDEQNRLSTVNNYYRDSLPHLQSAVIVLLKAVLQTVTDLVTKNNGQNGLQAGIQFNDTNGVNGTKPLENGINGHSDGIENTMEELDKQRSQEIAAKALSAILLLLLKWFKVSHILQYEYMTQLLLDSNYVPLILKLWQTQEIGRACHFRLEREDKNFFYFCQANSRKGPPDASRSDVNGALEDSEDEAAPPPIKLKRDSAEEVLSPTMDSLDFTHPPEIDELGYPQTPLPLDPLKNYSYRNVFSAINYLRVLQKVTRRKTHRALLLVSYKSSSHLKKTLKIPIQMLRYYTLKLFKSQVPFCGRKWRQGNMKIITAVWLSVPAELRDDWLSGGGGGMGGACVGDVDGTVEDALPLEQSLRALTHWWNLRNFPDVMGVEDQTKFFEEEMDFFARELEKMEIGREQEEMSEEAGLEEGWQGPIEGY
;
A
#
# COMPACT_ATOMS: atom_id res chain seq x y z
N MET A 1 30.85 27.86 -47.74
CA MET A 1 29.74 27.73 -48.70
C MET A 1 28.81 26.73 -48.06
N ASP A 2 27.60 27.20 -47.79
CA ASP A 2 26.41 26.41 -47.51
C ASP A 2 26.56 25.47 -46.30
N GLU A 3 26.71 26.09 -45.13
CA GLU A 3 26.30 25.49 -43.86
C GLU A 3 24.77 25.35 -43.89
N VAL A 4 24.25 24.19 -43.45
CA VAL A 4 22.82 23.92 -43.44
C VAL A 4 22.29 24.20 -42.03
N GLU A 5 21.56 25.31 -41.90
CA GLU A 5 20.88 25.67 -40.64
C GLU A 5 19.79 24.64 -40.29
N ASN A 6 19.71 24.27 -39.01
CA ASN A 6 18.67 23.40 -38.48
C ASN A 6 17.46 24.25 -38.06
N PRO A 7 16.27 24.10 -38.67
CA PRO A 7 15.18 25.08 -38.54
C PRO A 7 14.45 25.10 -37.20
N ASP A 8 14.68 24.12 -36.32
CA ASP A 8 13.95 23.94 -35.05
C ASP A 8 14.67 24.52 -33.82
N LEU A 9 15.59 25.47 -33.99
CA LEU A 9 16.19 26.25 -32.90
C LEU A 9 15.40 27.56 -32.67
N PRO A 10 14.94 27.85 -31.43
CA PRO A 10 14.32 29.14 -31.14
C PRO A 10 15.36 30.27 -31.28
N ALA A 11 14.95 31.37 -31.91
CA ALA A 11 15.83 32.51 -32.13
C ALA A 11 16.14 33.23 -30.80
N ALA A 12 17.39 33.70 -30.65
CA ALA A 12 17.80 34.50 -29.50
C ALA A 12 17.03 35.84 -29.47
N GLY A 13 16.00 35.91 -28.62
CA GLY A 13 15.10 37.06 -28.51
C GLY A 13 13.68 36.73 -28.04
N GLU A 14 13.24 35.47 -28.08
CA GLU A 14 11.93 35.10 -27.53
C GLU A 14 11.96 34.99 -25.99
N SER A 15 11.09 35.78 -25.34
CA SER A 15 10.96 35.83 -23.88
C SER A 15 10.32 34.57 -23.30
N SER A 16 10.83 34.09 -22.15
CA SER A 16 10.14 33.07 -21.35
C SER A 16 8.70 33.52 -21.00
N PRO A 17 7.69 32.63 -20.96
CA PRO A 17 6.27 33.03 -20.88
C PRO A 17 5.81 33.72 -19.58
N THR A 18 6.72 33.99 -18.64
CA THR A 18 6.44 34.34 -17.24
C THR A 18 6.45 35.84 -16.93
N LEU A 19 6.74 36.70 -17.91
CA LEU A 19 6.73 38.17 -17.74
C LEU A 19 5.99 38.87 -18.89
N ARG A 20 4.85 39.50 -18.58
CA ARG A 20 4.29 40.59 -19.39
C ARG A 20 4.68 41.93 -18.76
N PRO A 21 5.03 42.96 -19.54
CA PRO A 21 5.26 44.29 -18.99
C PRO A 21 4.00 44.85 -18.31
N ILE A 22 4.19 45.54 -17.19
CA ILE A 22 3.18 46.42 -16.62
C ILE A 22 3.07 47.63 -17.55
N VAL A 23 1.84 48.03 -17.88
CA VAL A 23 1.54 49.26 -18.62
C VAL A 23 0.48 50.02 -17.82
N ASP A 24 0.88 51.18 -17.29
CA ASP A 24 -0.05 52.17 -16.75
C ASP A 24 -0.72 52.91 -17.92
N GLU A 25 -2.04 52.79 -18.08
CA GLU A 25 -2.84 53.78 -18.81
C GLU A 25 -4.09 54.14 -18.00
N ASP A 26 -4.47 55.42 -18.06
CA ASP A 26 -5.43 56.10 -17.20
C ASP A 26 -6.64 56.61 -18.02
N ASP A 27 -7.79 56.81 -17.35
CA ASP A 27 -9.09 57.34 -17.80
C ASP A 27 -9.42 57.41 -19.32
N GLY A 28 -10.40 56.60 -19.78
CA GLY A 28 -10.94 56.62 -21.15
C GLY A 28 -12.41 56.18 -21.27
N SER A 29 -13.35 57.14 -21.33
CA SER A 29 -14.80 56.93 -21.20
C SER A 29 -15.56 56.38 -22.44
N SER A 30 -16.66 55.66 -22.17
CA SER A 30 -17.80 55.31 -23.08
C SER A 30 -17.52 54.29 -24.21
N ASP A 31 -18.51 53.57 -24.77
CA ASP A 31 -19.98 53.60 -24.59
C ASP A 31 -20.55 52.16 -24.54
N GLY A 32 -21.81 51.99 -24.10
CA GLY A 32 -22.32 50.71 -23.58
C GLY A 32 -23.02 49.76 -24.56
N ALA A 33 -23.21 48.53 -24.08
CA ALA A 33 -24.33 47.64 -24.42
C ALA A 33 -24.61 46.70 -23.23
N VAL A 34 -25.87 46.35 -23.02
CA VAL A 34 -26.31 45.39 -21.98
C VAL A 34 -27.04 44.26 -22.67
N GLU A 35 -26.70 43.01 -22.36
CA GLU A 35 -27.56 41.85 -22.62
C GLU A 35 -27.91 41.16 -21.30
N ASP A 36 -29.17 40.76 -21.19
CA ASP A 36 -29.83 40.36 -19.94
C ASP A 36 -30.36 38.91 -20.05
N VAL A 37 -30.82 38.36 -18.93
CA VAL A 37 -31.06 36.91 -18.77
C VAL A 37 -32.52 36.48 -19.08
N GLN A 38 -32.68 35.29 -19.68
CA GLN A 38 -33.95 34.52 -19.88
C GLN A 38 -34.99 35.12 -20.88
N PRO A 39 -36.06 34.37 -21.29
CA PRO A 39 -36.32 32.92 -21.27
C PRO A 39 -36.72 32.33 -22.68
N PRO A 40 -36.95 31.01 -22.83
CA PRO A 40 -37.54 30.42 -24.04
C PRO A 40 -39.09 30.32 -24.00
N VAL A 41 -39.78 30.58 -25.12
CA VAL A 41 -41.25 30.40 -25.30
C VAL A 41 -41.60 29.93 -26.73
N ASP A 42 -42.73 29.20 -26.84
CA ASP A 42 -43.28 28.42 -27.96
C ASP A 42 -43.41 29.03 -29.37
N THR A 43 -43.51 28.15 -30.37
CA THR A 43 -44.43 28.23 -31.54
C THR A 43 -44.52 26.85 -32.25
N THR A 44 -45.40 26.67 -33.25
CA THR A 44 -46.61 25.82 -33.10
C THR A 44 -47.00 25.11 -34.43
N GLU A 45 -48.01 24.22 -34.36
CA GLU A 45 -48.73 23.53 -35.48
C GLU A 45 -47.97 22.39 -36.20
N ALA A 46 -48.55 21.25 -36.62
CA ALA A 46 -49.78 20.47 -36.30
C ALA A 46 -49.62 19.04 -36.93
N ASP A 47 -50.53 18.05 -37.01
CA ASP A 47 -51.97 17.90 -36.68
C ASP A 47 -52.37 16.37 -36.61
N VAL A 48 -53.61 16.11 -36.15
CA VAL A 48 -54.58 15.10 -36.66
C VAL A 48 -54.65 13.63 -36.16
N LEU A 49 -55.85 13.30 -35.62
CA LEU A 49 -56.59 12.01 -35.52
C LEU A 49 -56.31 10.91 -34.44
N ILE A 50 -57.03 11.06 -33.31
CA ILE A 50 -58.09 10.14 -32.79
C ILE A 50 -57.77 8.84 -31.98
N ALA A 51 -58.57 8.67 -30.91
CA ALA A 51 -59.04 7.45 -30.20
C ALA A 51 -58.41 6.99 -28.87
N THR A 52 -59.05 7.41 -27.76
CA THR A 52 -59.47 6.61 -26.56
C THR A 52 -58.45 5.74 -25.80
N GLY A 53 -58.25 5.91 -24.48
CA GLY A 53 -58.81 6.94 -23.60
C GLY A 53 -58.54 6.75 -22.08
N GLU A 54 -58.70 7.86 -21.36
CA GLU A 54 -59.23 8.04 -19.98
C GLU A 54 -58.64 7.17 -18.83
N THR A 55 -57.78 7.72 -17.92
CA THR A 55 -58.02 8.67 -16.78
C THR A 55 -58.67 8.02 -15.54
N ASP A 56 -58.42 8.39 -14.28
CA ASP A 56 -57.50 9.38 -13.67
C ASP A 56 -57.17 8.94 -12.22
N VAL A 57 -55.97 9.12 -11.68
CA VAL A 57 -55.47 10.32 -10.95
C VAL A 57 -56.38 10.83 -9.81
N LYS A 58 -55.80 10.99 -8.61
CA LYS A 58 -56.15 12.09 -7.70
C LYS A 58 -54.98 12.49 -6.77
N PRO A 59 -54.76 13.79 -6.48
CA PRO A 59 -53.56 14.30 -5.79
C PRO A 59 -53.80 14.59 -4.29
N ALA A 60 -52.98 15.46 -3.68
CA ALA A 60 -52.64 15.42 -2.25
C ALA A 60 -52.95 16.69 -1.42
N LEU A 61 -53.08 16.49 -0.09
CA LEU A 61 -52.83 17.47 1.00
C LEU A 61 -53.77 18.71 1.09
N PRO A 62 -53.70 19.61 2.11
CA PRO A 62 -52.92 19.62 3.38
C PRO A 62 -53.75 19.96 4.68
N ALA A 63 -53.01 20.15 5.81
CA ALA A 63 -53.22 21.16 6.88
C ALA A 63 -54.12 20.93 8.14
N SER A 64 -53.41 20.72 9.27
CA SER A 64 -53.52 21.39 10.59
C SER A 64 -54.79 21.38 11.48
N ARG A 65 -54.61 20.92 12.75
CA ARG A 65 -54.88 21.68 14.00
C ARG A 65 -54.42 20.91 15.26
N ALA A 66 -54.25 21.61 16.39
CA ALA A 66 -53.78 21.05 17.67
C ALA A 66 -54.73 21.37 18.85
N ALA A 67 -54.84 20.46 19.84
CA ALA A 67 -55.45 20.68 21.16
C ALA A 67 -55.12 19.54 22.16
N VAL A 68 -55.01 19.87 23.46
CA VAL A 68 -54.66 19.03 24.64
C VAL A 68 -55.20 19.77 25.90
N PRO A 69 -55.48 19.21 27.11
CA PRO A 69 -55.74 17.82 27.59
C PRO A 69 -57.11 17.66 28.33
N VAL A 70 -57.46 16.43 28.78
CA VAL A 70 -58.41 16.17 29.90
C VAL A 70 -57.92 14.97 30.75
N ARG A 71 -58.29 14.90 32.05
CA ARG A 71 -57.85 13.88 33.05
C ARG A 71 -59.05 13.03 33.61
N PRO A 72 -58.93 12.14 34.63
CA PRO A 72 -59.34 10.73 34.54
C PRO A 72 -60.61 10.35 35.34
N GLN A 73 -61.04 9.08 35.29
CA GLN A 73 -62.00 8.46 36.23
C GLN A 73 -61.64 7.01 36.66
N LEU A 74 -62.47 6.39 37.53
CA LEU A 74 -62.06 5.42 38.57
C LEU A 74 -62.30 3.92 38.30
N LYS A 75 -61.63 3.09 39.12
CA LYS A 75 -61.80 1.62 39.30
C LYS A 75 -63.13 1.20 39.95
N ARG A 76 -63.48 -0.09 39.85
CA ARG A 76 -64.02 -0.91 40.97
C ARG A 76 -63.71 -2.42 40.81
N GLU A 77 -63.65 -3.14 41.93
CA GLU A 77 -63.32 -4.58 42.06
C GLU A 77 -64.30 -5.29 43.04
N PRO A 78 -64.46 -6.62 42.95
CA PRO A 78 -64.77 -7.51 44.09
C PRO A 78 -63.74 -8.69 44.17
N SER A 79 -62.92 -8.88 45.22
CA SER A 79 -63.16 -9.23 46.65
C SER A 79 -63.07 -10.74 46.98
N ALA A 80 -62.12 -11.15 47.84
CA ALA A 80 -61.92 -12.52 48.40
C ALA A 80 -62.54 -12.66 49.83
N PRO A 81 -62.39 -13.77 50.63
CA PRO A 81 -61.12 -14.18 51.30
C PRO A 81 -61.02 -15.75 51.64
N PRO A 82 -60.46 -16.34 52.75
CA PRO A 82 -59.46 -17.44 52.59
C PRO A 82 -59.42 -18.69 53.57
N SER A 83 -58.47 -19.62 53.30
CA SER A 83 -57.57 -20.40 54.22
C SER A 83 -57.93 -21.72 54.99
N GLN A 84 -57.08 -22.76 54.75
CA GLN A 84 -56.52 -23.83 55.66
C GLN A 84 -57.44 -24.97 56.21
N PRO A 85 -56.93 -26.18 56.64
CA PRO A 85 -55.58 -26.57 57.13
C PRO A 85 -54.90 -27.86 56.52
N PRO A 86 -53.65 -28.22 56.92
CA PRO A 86 -52.87 -29.44 56.52
C PRO A 86 -52.98 -30.58 57.60
N PRO A 87 -52.13 -31.67 57.73
CA PRO A 87 -50.86 -32.07 57.06
C PRO A 87 -50.54 -33.61 56.84
N ALA A 88 -49.32 -33.87 56.33
CA ALA A 88 -48.37 -35.00 56.64
C ALA A 88 -48.32 -36.36 55.83
N PRO A 89 -47.13 -37.01 55.72
CA PRO A 89 -46.79 -38.17 54.83
C PRO A 89 -46.51 -39.48 55.65
N PRO A 90 -45.72 -40.53 55.25
CA PRO A 90 -44.98 -40.86 53.99
C PRO A 90 -45.01 -42.35 53.50
N ALA A 91 -44.34 -42.63 52.36
CA ALA A 91 -43.71 -43.93 51.99
C ALA A 91 -42.55 -43.70 50.98
N GLN A 92 -41.57 -44.62 50.87
CA GLN A 92 -40.33 -44.46 50.07
C GLN A 92 -40.18 -45.57 49.00
N LEU A 93 -39.48 -45.30 47.89
CA LEU A 93 -38.19 -45.93 47.49
C LEU A 93 -37.70 -45.55 46.06
N THR A 94 -36.39 -45.73 45.84
CA THR A 94 -35.61 -45.78 44.56
C THR A 94 -35.66 -44.59 43.58
N ASP A 95 -34.58 -43.79 43.59
CA ASP A 95 -33.59 -43.51 42.53
C ASP A 95 -33.99 -43.28 41.03
N PRO A 96 -33.20 -42.49 40.26
CA PRO A 96 -33.74 -41.66 39.18
C PRO A 96 -33.57 -42.20 37.74
N PRO A 97 -34.41 -41.75 36.79
CA PRO A 97 -34.11 -41.73 35.37
C PRO A 97 -33.34 -40.46 34.96
N ASP A 98 -32.34 -40.61 34.11
CA ASP A 98 -31.56 -39.52 33.50
C ASP A 98 -32.06 -39.22 32.05
N PHE A 99 -31.42 -38.27 31.38
CA PHE A 99 -31.62 -37.79 30.00
C PHE A 99 -32.84 -36.89 29.73
N SER A 100 -32.54 -35.61 29.49
CA SER A 100 -33.39 -34.69 28.73
C SER A 100 -33.15 -34.83 27.23
N GLU A 101 -34.21 -34.70 26.43
CA GLU A 101 -34.15 -34.90 24.97
C GLU A 101 -33.43 -33.75 24.25
N GLN A 102 -32.51 -34.09 23.34
CA GLN A 102 -31.92 -33.13 22.40
C GLN A 102 -32.89 -32.86 21.24
N ALA A 103 -33.07 -31.58 20.89
CA ALA A 103 -33.94 -31.18 19.80
C ALA A 103 -33.47 -31.74 18.43
N PRO A 104 -34.39 -32.08 17.51
CA PRO A 104 -34.04 -32.68 16.23
C PRO A 104 -33.38 -31.68 15.28
N ASP A 105 -32.31 -32.13 14.63
CA ASP A 105 -31.41 -31.37 13.74
C ASP A 105 -32.02 -31.13 12.34
N SER A 106 -33.30 -30.76 12.29
CA SER A 106 -34.11 -30.69 11.05
C SER A 106 -35.31 -29.75 11.22
N LEU A 107 -35.20 -28.52 10.71
CA LEU A 107 -36.30 -27.55 10.70
C LEU A 107 -37.45 -28.05 9.83
N THR A 108 -38.64 -28.22 10.40
CA THR A 108 -39.82 -28.56 9.59
C THR A 108 -40.25 -27.35 8.75
N LEU A 109 -41.00 -27.57 7.68
CA LEU A 109 -41.56 -26.49 6.86
C LEU A 109 -42.49 -25.56 7.68
N ALA A 110 -43.07 -26.04 8.79
CA ALA A 110 -43.82 -25.23 9.73
C ALA A 110 -42.92 -24.36 10.62
N ASP A 111 -41.77 -24.87 11.06
CA ASP A 111 -40.79 -24.09 11.83
C ASP A 111 -40.07 -23.07 10.95
N LEU A 112 -39.75 -23.42 9.70
CA LEU A 112 -39.24 -22.48 8.69
C LEU A 112 -40.24 -21.34 8.42
N LYS A 113 -41.55 -21.64 8.35
CA LYS A 113 -42.60 -20.62 8.30
C LYS A 113 -42.72 -19.81 9.60
N ARG A 114 -42.53 -20.43 10.77
CA ARG A 114 -42.55 -19.73 12.07
C ARG A 114 -41.37 -18.76 12.19
N ILE A 115 -40.18 -19.19 11.77
CA ILE A 115 -38.95 -18.37 11.68
C ILE A 115 -39.16 -17.23 10.68
N ARG A 116 -39.67 -17.51 9.47
CA ARG A 116 -40.00 -16.49 8.46
C ARG A 116 -40.95 -15.42 9.01
N ASN A 117 -41.93 -15.83 9.82
CA ASN A 117 -42.93 -14.94 10.40
C ASN A 117 -42.49 -14.32 11.75
N SER A 118 -41.35 -14.75 12.33
CA SER A 118 -40.74 -14.14 13.51
C SER A 118 -39.65 -13.13 13.18
N PHE A 119 -39.14 -13.11 11.94
CA PHE A 119 -38.51 -11.89 11.43
C PHE A 119 -39.56 -10.78 11.44
N PRO A 120 -39.27 -9.60 12.01
CA PRO A 120 -40.17 -8.46 11.86
C PRO A 120 -40.34 -8.18 10.36
N ASN A 121 -41.57 -7.84 9.95
CA ASN A 121 -41.81 -7.36 8.59
C ASN A 121 -40.77 -6.27 8.28
N ALA A 122 -40.03 -6.44 7.18
CA ALA A 122 -39.08 -5.45 6.74
C ALA A 122 -39.84 -4.18 6.32
N GLN A 123 -40.06 -3.28 7.28
CA GLN A 123 -39.66 -1.91 7.04
C GLN A 123 -38.26 -1.99 6.45
N ILE A 124 -38.17 -1.71 5.14
CA ILE A 124 -36.88 -1.50 4.48
C ILE A 124 -36.16 -0.52 5.40
N PRO A 125 -35.03 -0.87 6.04
CA PRO A 125 -34.31 0.08 6.85
C PRO A 125 -34.07 1.28 5.94
N GLN A 126 -34.52 2.48 6.33
CA GLN A 126 -34.18 3.71 5.61
C GLN A 126 -32.68 3.61 5.36
N LYS A 127 -32.29 3.50 4.08
CA LYS A 127 -31.01 2.90 3.69
C LYS A 127 -29.91 3.78 4.25
N GLN A 128 -29.48 3.47 5.47
CA GLN A 128 -28.79 4.41 6.35
C GLN A 128 -27.41 4.53 5.74
N GLN A 129 -27.23 5.60 4.95
CA GLN A 129 -26.16 5.65 3.97
C GLN A 129 -24.86 5.48 4.73
N LEU A 130 -24.11 4.43 4.39
CA LEU A 130 -22.73 4.29 4.84
C LEU A 130 -22.05 5.59 4.42
N LEU A 131 -21.61 6.37 5.40
CA LEU A 131 -21.13 7.72 5.17
C LEU A 131 -20.07 7.70 4.09
N GLU A 132 -20.18 8.64 3.15
CA GLU A 132 -19.11 8.98 2.23
C GLU A 132 -17.98 9.62 3.05
N ASN A 133 -17.18 8.77 3.71
CA ASN A 133 -16.10 9.15 4.63
C ASN A 133 -15.02 10.03 3.97
N GLU A 134 -15.10 10.21 2.66
CA GLU A 134 -14.30 11.09 1.82
C GLU A 134 -14.51 12.58 2.13
N LYS A 135 -15.53 12.95 2.92
CA LYS A 135 -15.90 14.36 3.22
C LYS A 135 -15.58 14.83 4.65
N VAL A 136 -14.95 14.02 5.51
CA VAL A 136 -14.67 14.42 6.91
C VAL A 136 -13.36 15.18 7.07
N TYR A 137 -12.38 14.91 6.21
CA TYR A 137 -11.10 15.63 6.13
C TYR A 137 -10.90 16.10 4.70
N ASP A 138 -10.31 17.28 4.50
CA ASP A 138 -9.89 17.78 3.18
C ASP A 138 -8.61 17.05 2.72
N PHE A 139 -8.70 15.73 2.48
CA PHE A 139 -7.55 14.87 2.18
C PHE A 139 -7.72 14.09 0.88
N ASP A 140 -7.02 14.52 -0.16
CA ASP A 140 -6.73 13.68 -1.32
C ASP A 140 -5.35 13.04 -1.19
N TYR A 141 -5.26 11.72 -1.40
CA TYR A 141 -3.96 11.07 -1.48
C TYR A 141 -3.27 11.43 -2.81
N GLN A 142 -2.26 12.30 -2.77
CA GLN A 142 -1.31 12.54 -3.87
C GLN A 142 0.12 12.15 -3.44
N GLU A 143 0.98 11.82 -4.39
CA GLU A 143 2.40 11.52 -4.17
C GLU A 143 3.24 12.75 -3.80
N SER A 144 2.62 13.92 -3.70
CA SER A 144 3.20 15.20 -3.27
C SER A 144 2.07 16.18 -2.99
N GLN A 145 2.27 17.11 -2.06
CA GLN A 145 1.47 18.34 -1.94
C GLN A 145 1.97 19.39 -2.96
N SER A 146 1.51 20.63 -2.81
CA SER A 146 1.88 21.74 -3.67
C SER A 146 3.33 22.19 -3.49
N PHE A 147 3.89 22.88 -4.48
CA PHE A 147 5.27 23.37 -4.47
C PHE A 147 5.63 24.17 -3.19
N PRO A 148 4.80 25.13 -2.69
CA PRO A 148 5.12 25.85 -1.46
C PRO A 148 5.16 24.96 -0.21
N VAL A 149 4.28 23.96 -0.10
CA VAL A 149 4.26 23.04 1.05
C VAL A 149 5.48 22.11 1.02
N GLU A 150 5.82 21.57 -0.14
CA GLU A 150 6.99 20.69 -0.29
C GLU A 150 8.33 21.47 -0.19
N LEU A 151 8.33 22.79 -0.41
CA LEU A 151 9.48 23.66 -0.12
C LEU A 151 9.55 24.09 1.35
N GLU A 152 8.42 24.28 2.03
CA GLU A 152 8.38 24.54 3.49
C GLU A 152 9.00 23.36 4.27
N GLU A 153 8.64 22.13 3.91
CA GLU A 153 9.16 20.91 4.54
C GLU A 153 10.67 20.65 4.31
N TRP A 154 11.34 21.42 3.43
CA TRP A 154 12.79 21.33 3.25
C TRP A 154 13.58 21.99 4.39
N PHE A 155 13.03 23.04 5.00
CA PHE A 155 13.71 23.85 6.02
C PHE A 155 13.31 23.41 7.44
N SER A 156 14.27 23.35 8.36
CA SER A 156 14.04 23.20 9.80
C SER A 156 13.64 24.53 10.46
N TYR A 157 13.12 24.47 11.68
CA TYR A 157 12.90 25.66 12.53
C TYR A 157 14.13 26.02 13.39
N SER A 158 15.29 25.44 13.08
CA SER A 158 16.53 25.64 13.84
C SER A 158 17.14 27.04 13.62
N GLU A 159 17.82 27.57 14.64
CA GLU A 159 18.52 28.86 14.53
C GLU A 159 19.64 28.83 13.47
N GLN A 160 20.23 27.65 13.23
CA GLN A 160 21.22 27.44 12.18
C GLN A 160 20.62 27.58 10.78
N GLU A 161 19.39 27.11 10.55
CA GLU A 161 18.66 27.32 9.29
C GLU A 161 18.37 28.81 9.07
N GLU A 162 17.87 29.51 10.10
CA GLU A 162 17.67 30.97 10.05
C GLU A 162 19.00 31.73 9.78
N PHE A 163 20.09 31.31 10.43
CA PHE A 163 21.42 31.90 10.24
C PHE A 163 21.95 31.66 8.82
N ASN A 164 21.81 30.43 8.30
CA ASN A 164 22.16 30.09 6.91
C ASN A 164 21.44 31.02 5.93
N LEU A 165 20.13 31.21 6.08
CA LEU A 165 19.34 32.11 5.22
C LEU A 165 19.78 33.58 5.33
N ARG A 166 19.97 34.11 6.56
CA ARG A 166 20.38 35.52 6.79
C ARG A 166 21.72 35.86 6.15
N ILE A 167 22.70 34.97 6.28
CA ILE A 167 24.07 35.25 5.78
C ILE A 167 24.21 35.00 4.27
N CYS A 168 23.43 34.10 3.67
CA CYS A 168 23.36 33.98 2.21
C CYS A 168 22.83 35.26 1.56
N ARG A 169 21.74 35.84 2.11
CA ARG A 169 21.25 37.18 1.71
C ARG A 169 22.33 38.25 1.87
N SER A 170 23.03 38.27 3.00
CA SER A 170 24.10 39.26 3.24
C SER A 170 25.19 39.17 2.17
N LYS A 171 25.63 37.95 1.80
CA LYS A 171 26.68 37.76 0.80
C LYS A 171 26.25 38.03 -0.63
N PHE A 172 25.00 37.75 -0.99
CA PHE A 172 24.43 38.26 -2.23
C PHE A 172 24.43 39.79 -2.25
N ASN A 173 23.95 40.45 -1.19
CA ASN A 173 23.87 41.91 -1.13
C ASN A 173 25.24 42.59 -1.16
N ASP A 174 26.25 42.04 -0.45
CA ASP A 174 27.63 42.54 -0.45
C ASP A 174 28.21 42.57 -1.88
N GLU A 175 28.06 41.46 -2.62
CA GLU A 175 28.64 41.30 -3.97
C GLU A 175 27.80 41.93 -5.09
N TRP A 176 26.47 41.90 -5.00
CA TRP A 176 25.57 42.53 -5.98
C TRP A 176 25.80 44.05 -6.00
N ARG A 177 25.79 44.70 -4.82
CA ARG A 177 25.98 46.16 -4.67
C ARG A 177 27.40 46.63 -4.99
N ALA A 178 28.36 45.72 -5.16
CA ALA A 178 29.70 46.01 -5.64
C ALA A 178 29.78 46.11 -7.19
N THR A 179 28.74 45.68 -7.92
CA THR A 179 28.65 45.81 -9.38
C THR A 179 28.12 47.18 -9.81
N GLU A 180 28.29 47.51 -11.10
CA GLU A 180 27.67 48.69 -11.69
C GLU A 180 26.13 48.57 -11.79
N GLU A 181 25.62 47.35 -11.95
CA GLU A 181 24.19 47.04 -12.16
C GLU A 181 23.42 46.98 -10.84
N GLY A 182 24.02 46.45 -9.77
CA GLY A 182 23.47 46.42 -8.40
C GLY A 182 23.42 47.76 -7.67
N LYS A 183 23.45 48.86 -8.44
CA LYS A 183 22.95 50.18 -8.04
C LYS A 183 21.41 50.24 -8.13
N SER A 184 20.80 49.32 -8.88
CA SER A 184 19.36 49.06 -8.92
C SER A 184 18.99 47.79 -8.14
N ASP A 185 17.69 47.66 -7.82
CA ASP A 185 17.11 46.45 -7.26
C ASP A 185 17.17 45.29 -8.28
N TRP A 186 17.32 44.05 -7.81
CA TRP A 186 17.53 42.88 -8.69
C TRP A 186 16.36 42.65 -9.66
N LEU A 187 15.15 42.96 -9.21
CA LEU A 187 13.93 42.83 -9.99
C LEU A 187 13.84 43.82 -11.18
N ASP A 188 14.50 44.98 -11.07
CA ASP A 188 14.44 46.06 -12.07
C ASP A 188 15.45 45.89 -13.21
N VAL A 189 16.41 44.97 -13.08
CA VAL A 189 17.48 44.77 -14.08
C VAL A 189 17.10 43.73 -15.12
N THR A 190 17.62 43.89 -16.34
CA THR A 190 17.46 42.97 -17.48
C THR A 190 17.84 41.53 -17.13
N GLU A 191 17.23 40.59 -17.84
CA GLU A 191 17.52 39.16 -17.63
C GLU A 191 18.97 38.82 -17.99
N ASP A 192 19.55 39.47 -19.00
CA ASP A 192 20.95 39.29 -19.42
C ASP A 192 21.95 39.66 -18.31
N ALA A 193 21.71 40.76 -17.57
CA ALA A 193 22.54 41.16 -16.44
C ALA A 193 22.44 40.16 -15.28
N ARG A 194 21.21 39.71 -14.96
CA ARG A 194 20.98 38.67 -13.95
C ARG A 194 21.65 37.34 -14.34
N ARG A 195 21.59 36.95 -15.61
CA ARG A 195 22.30 35.80 -16.19
C ARG A 195 23.82 35.98 -16.11
N ALA A 196 24.36 37.15 -16.44
CA ALA A 196 25.79 37.44 -16.37
C ALA A 196 26.34 37.36 -14.93
N PHE A 197 25.64 37.95 -13.96
CA PHE A 197 26.02 37.85 -12.53
C PHE A 197 25.91 36.41 -12.02
N THR A 198 24.85 35.68 -12.38
CA THR A 198 24.68 34.27 -12.01
C THR A 198 25.80 33.40 -12.60
N LYS A 199 26.15 33.63 -13.88
CA LYS A 199 27.20 32.89 -14.58
C LYS A 199 28.59 33.11 -13.98
N LYS A 200 28.94 34.34 -13.58
CA LYS A 200 30.20 34.65 -12.84
C LYS A 200 30.40 33.67 -11.68
N TRP A 201 29.36 33.42 -10.89
CA TRP A 201 29.46 32.55 -9.70
C TRP A 201 29.44 31.05 -10.03
N ILE A 202 28.85 30.64 -11.16
CA ILE A 202 28.94 29.26 -11.64
C ILE A 202 30.34 28.98 -12.21
N GLU A 203 30.95 29.94 -12.91
CA GLU A 203 32.34 29.84 -13.39
C GLU A 203 33.35 29.70 -12.23
N VAL A 204 33.09 30.30 -11.06
CA VAL A 204 33.88 30.07 -9.83
C VAL A 204 33.81 28.61 -9.38
N LEU A 205 32.63 27.98 -9.41
CA LEU A 205 32.46 26.57 -9.05
C LEU A 205 33.06 25.60 -10.08
N GLN A 206 33.00 25.93 -11.37
CA GLN A 206 33.63 25.15 -12.45
C GLN A 206 35.16 25.10 -12.28
N ASN A 207 35.77 26.18 -11.77
CA ASN A 207 37.21 26.28 -11.51
C ASN A 207 37.62 25.92 -10.07
N SER A 208 36.79 25.15 -9.35
CA SER A 208 36.97 24.72 -7.94
C SER A 208 38.30 24.03 -7.55
N LYS A 209 39.21 23.78 -8.49
CA LYS A 209 40.58 23.28 -8.23
C LYS A 209 41.64 24.38 -8.18
N GLU A 210 41.33 25.56 -8.70
CA GLU A 210 42.22 26.73 -8.79
C GLU A 210 41.77 27.88 -7.88
N VAL A 211 40.65 27.68 -7.18
CA VAL A 211 39.93 28.65 -6.35
C VAL A 211 40.01 28.24 -4.87
N GLU A 212 40.16 29.22 -3.97
CA GLU A 212 40.19 28.98 -2.52
C GLU A 212 38.83 28.44 -2.01
N PRO A 213 38.78 27.48 -1.07
CA PRO A 213 37.52 26.89 -0.60
C PRO A 213 36.48 27.90 -0.12
N ALA A 214 36.91 29.00 0.50
CA ALA A 214 36.02 30.07 0.97
C ALA A 214 35.29 30.81 -0.16
N GLU A 215 35.86 30.88 -1.36
CA GLU A 215 35.20 31.45 -2.54
C GLU A 215 34.18 30.47 -3.15
N ILE A 216 34.42 29.16 -3.03
CA ILE A 216 33.43 28.11 -3.36
C ILE A 216 32.22 28.23 -2.41
N THR A 217 32.45 28.37 -1.09
CA THR A 217 31.38 28.61 -0.11
C THR A 217 30.60 29.89 -0.43
N LEU A 218 31.30 30.98 -0.79
CA LEU A 218 30.70 32.26 -1.15
C LEU A 218 29.81 32.14 -2.39
N ALA A 219 30.31 31.54 -3.48
CA ALA A 219 29.57 31.29 -4.70
C ALA A 219 28.30 30.47 -4.44
N LEU A 220 28.42 29.36 -3.69
CA LEU A 220 27.30 28.51 -3.30
C LEU A 220 26.22 29.26 -2.50
N MET A 221 26.63 30.10 -1.55
CA MET A 221 25.70 30.92 -0.75
C MET A 221 24.95 31.96 -1.60
N ILE A 222 25.64 32.61 -2.54
CA ILE A 222 25.05 33.62 -3.44
C ILE A 222 24.04 32.96 -4.40
N LEU A 223 24.44 31.84 -5.04
CA LEU A 223 23.57 31.08 -5.93
C LEU A 223 22.34 30.52 -5.19
N THR A 224 22.50 30.07 -3.94
CA THR A 224 21.39 29.61 -3.11
C THR A 224 20.40 30.73 -2.80
N TYR A 225 20.87 31.94 -2.48
CA TYR A 225 19.98 33.08 -2.25
C TYR A 225 19.21 33.51 -3.52
N ILE A 226 19.87 33.47 -4.69
CA ILE A 226 19.23 33.68 -6.00
C ILE A 226 18.14 32.62 -6.22
N GLY A 227 18.47 31.33 -6.05
CA GLY A 227 17.51 30.22 -6.21
C GLY A 227 16.31 30.27 -5.25
N LEU A 228 16.46 30.90 -4.08
CA LEU A 228 15.36 31.13 -3.13
C LEU A 228 14.51 32.38 -3.45
N GLY A 229 14.63 32.91 -4.68
CA GLY A 229 13.75 33.92 -5.27
C GLY A 229 14.03 35.35 -4.81
N VAL A 230 15.24 35.65 -4.32
CA VAL A 230 15.67 37.00 -3.89
C VAL A 230 14.66 37.61 -2.90
N TRP A 231 14.40 36.86 -1.83
CA TRP A 231 13.24 37.05 -0.96
C TRP A 231 13.21 38.36 -0.16
N GLU A 232 14.31 39.10 -0.08
CA GLU A 232 14.30 40.48 0.44
C GLU A 232 13.39 41.41 -0.38
N GLU A 233 13.28 41.17 -1.69
CA GLU A 233 12.58 42.02 -2.65
C GLU A 233 11.22 41.45 -3.10
N THR A 234 11.01 40.13 -2.93
CA THR A 234 9.83 39.41 -3.45
C THR A 234 8.85 38.88 -2.38
N ALA A 235 9.30 38.62 -1.15
CA ALA A 235 8.43 38.04 -0.12
C ALA A 235 7.38 39.04 0.40
N GLY A 236 6.16 38.57 0.66
CA GLY A 236 5.04 39.41 1.10
C GLY A 236 4.45 40.33 0.01
N ARG A 237 4.89 40.22 -1.26
CA ARG A 237 4.30 40.95 -2.40
C ARG A 237 3.30 40.08 -3.14
N GLN A 238 2.13 40.65 -3.41
CA GLN A 238 0.98 40.01 -4.07
C GLN A 238 0.90 40.33 -5.57
N GLU A 239 1.97 40.89 -6.15
CA GLU A 239 2.09 41.25 -7.57
C GLU A 239 2.41 40.03 -8.46
N GLY A 240 2.61 38.84 -7.86
CA GLY A 240 2.82 37.60 -8.59
C GLY A 240 1.53 37.05 -9.21
N CYS A 241 1.67 36.23 -10.23
CA CYS A 241 0.55 35.48 -10.79
C CYS A 241 -0.05 34.49 -9.77
N ALA A 242 -1.30 34.07 -9.97
CA ALA A 242 -1.96 33.19 -9.03
C ALA A 242 -1.28 31.81 -9.02
N LEU A 243 -1.00 31.27 -7.83
CA LEU A 243 -0.31 29.98 -7.68
C LEU A 243 -1.04 28.80 -8.36
N LYS A 244 -2.35 28.93 -8.62
CA LYS A 244 -3.15 27.95 -9.35
C LYS A 244 -2.82 27.91 -10.85
N ASP A 245 -2.35 29.02 -11.41
CA ASP A 245 -1.98 29.15 -12.82
C ASP A 245 -0.57 28.60 -13.06
N LEU A 246 0.35 28.78 -12.09
CA LEU A 246 1.67 28.13 -12.06
C LEU A 246 1.57 26.61 -11.82
N PHE A 247 0.64 26.18 -10.94
CA PHE A 247 0.54 24.78 -10.50
C PHE A 247 -0.89 24.22 -10.69
N PRO A 248 -1.39 24.10 -11.94
CA PRO A 248 -2.78 23.69 -12.22
C PRO A 248 -3.10 22.27 -11.76
N ASN A 249 -2.09 21.41 -11.61
CA ASN A 249 -2.23 20.03 -11.11
C ASN A 249 -2.46 19.92 -9.59
N CYS A 250 -2.45 21.03 -8.86
CA CYS A 250 -2.52 21.07 -7.39
C CYS A 250 -3.89 21.51 -6.84
N SER A 251 -4.99 21.29 -7.57
CA SER A 251 -6.36 21.70 -7.18
C SER A 251 -7.10 20.74 -6.23
N LEU A 252 -6.40 19.78 -5.61
CA LEU A 252 -6.96 18.68 -4.83
C LEU A 252 -6.87 18.92 -3.31
N GLY A 253 -7.62 18.15 -2.51
CA GLY A 253 -7.73 18.34 -1.06
C GLY A 253 -6.41 18.19 -0.31
N GLY A 254 -6.10 19.13 0.59
CA GLY A 254 -4.83 19.18 1.32
C GLY A 254 -3.65 19.79 0.53
N SER A 255 -3.94 20.42 -0.62
CA SER A 255 -2.96 21.17 -1.43
C SER A 255 -2.50 22.48 -0.80
N ARG A 256 -3.37 23.15 -0.01
CA ARG A 256 -3.11 24.37 0.76
C ARG A 256 -2.61 25.59 -0.04
N LEU A 257 -2.79 25.61 -1.37
CA LEU A 257 -2.33 26.72 -2.24
C LEU A 257 -2.97 28.08 -1.91
N ASP A 258 -4.14 28.06 -1.27
CA ASP A 258 -4.85 29.23 -0.76
C ASP A 258 -4.10 29.94 0.39
N GLU A 259 -3.31 29.22 1.18
CA GLU A 259 -2.57 29.78 2.32
C GLU A 259 -1.31 30.57 1.91
N TYR A 260 -0.73 30.26 0.75
CA TYR A 260 0.54 30.85 0.28
C TYR A 260 0.36 32.06 -0.66
N GLY A 261 -0.85 32.63 -0.77
CA GLY A 261 -1.14 33.75 -1.69
C GLY A 261 -0.26 34.99 -1.48
N SER A 262 0.15 35.28 -0.23
CA SER A 262 1.10 36.35 0.13
C SER A 262 2.53 36.12 -0.37
N SER A 263 2.86 34.88 -0.74
CA SER A 263 4.18 34.44 -1.21
C SER A 263 4.21 34.19 -2.73
N SER A 264 3.13 34.52 -3.44
CA SER A 264 2.97 34.30 -4.89
C SER A 264 4.15 34.83 -5.71
N LEU A 265 4.57 36.07 -5.49
CA LEU A 265 5.72 36.65 -6.21
C LEU A 265 7.03 35.92 -5.88
N GLN A 266 7.30 35.60 -4.62
CA GLN A 266 8.50 34.84 -4.24
C GLN A 266 8.53 33.46 -4.91
N VAL A 267 7.41 32.74 -4.94
CA VAL A 267 7.32 31.42 -5.59
C VAL A 267 7.52 31.51 -7.10
N GLN A 268 6.94 32.51 -7.76
CA GLN A 268 7.19 32.78 -9.19
C GLN A 268 8.67 33.05 -9.47
N TRP A 269 9.33 33.84 -8.63
CA TRP A 269 10.76 34.13 -8.76
C TRP A 269 11.68 32.97 -8.39
N ILE A 270 11.29 32.08 -7.47
CA ILE A 270 12.02 30.83 -7.22
C ILE A 270 12.09 30.00 -8.51
N VAL A 271 10.97 29.79 -9.21
CA VAL A 271 10.96 29.04 -10.49
C VAL A 271 11.85 29.74 -11.53
N ALA A 272 11.65 31.04 -11.77
CA ALA A 272 12.40 31.79 -12.78
C ALA A 272 13.92 31.87 -12.49
N MET A 273 14.32 31.91 -11.21
CA MET A 273 15.74 31.91 -10.83
C MET A 273 16.37 30.51 -10.94
N VAL A 274 15.60 29.43 -10.75
CA VAL A 274 16.07 28.07 -11.07
C VAL A 274 16.27 27.89 -12.58
N ASP A 275 15.40 28.45 -13.41
CA ASP A 275 15.57 28.48 -14.88
C ASP A 275 16.81 29.29 -15.31
N THR A 276 17.07 30.39 -14.59
CA THR A 276 18.26 31.23 -14.79
C THR A 276 19.54 30.46 -14.40
N LEU A 277 19.53 29.75 -13.27
CA LEU A 277 20.63 28.89 -12.81
C LEU A 277 20.89 27.72 -13.78
N HIS A 278 19.83 27.07 -14.27
CA HIS A 278 19.91 25.98 -15.25
C HIS A 278 20.52 26.47 -16.57
N SER A 279 20.01 27.59 -17.10
CA SER A 279 20.51 28.21 -18.33
C SER A 279 21.97 28.68 -18.29
N CYS A 280 22.58 28.75 -17.10
CA CYS A 280 23.96 29.18 -16.89
C CYS A 280 24.90 27.99 -16.59
N ASP A 281 24.54 26.77 -17.00
CA ASP A 281 25.25 25.50 -16.72
C ASP A 281 25.33 25.14 -15.22
N GLY A 282 24.46 25.73 -14.39
CA GLY A 282 24.50 25.58 -12.94
C GLY A 282 24.20 24.16 -12.46
N LEU A 283 23.24 23.47 -13.08
CA LEU A 283 22.78 22.14 -12.63
C LEU A 283 23.93 21.13 -12.49
N LYS A 284 24.68 20.90 -13.58
CA LYS A 284 25.80 19.94 -13.57
C LYS A 284 26.92 20.40 -12.64
N THR A 285 27.26 21.69 -12.68
CA THR A 285 28.31 22.28 -11.85
C THR A 285 28.04 22.11 -10.35
N ILE A 286 26.79 22.35 -9.93
CA ILE A 286 26.34 22.18 -8.54
C ILE A 286 26.27 20.70 -8.18
N TYR A 287 25.91 19.80 -9.10
CA TYR A 287 25.94 18.35 -8.85
C TYR A 287 27.37 17.80 -8.68
N ASP A 288 28.32 18.20 -9.53
CA ASP A 288 29.74 17.85 -9.38
C ASP A 288 30.33 18.41 -8.08
N THR A 289 29.91 19.62 -7.68
CA THR A 289 30.28 20.22 -6.38
C THR A 289 29.70 19.43 -5.20
N LEU A 290 28.41 19.07 -5.24
CA LEU A 290 27.75 18.23 -4.22
C LEU A 290 28.49 16.90 -4.03
N ARG A 291 28.90 16.26 -5.14
CA ARG A 291 29.69 15.02 -5.11
C ARG A 291 31.03 15.21 -4.39
N SER A 292 31.75 16.29 -4.69
CA SER A 292 33.03 16.59 -4.05
C SER A 292 32.88 16.87 -2.55
N VAL A 293 31.83 17.60 -2.15
CA VAL A 293 31.53 17.90 -0.75
C VAL A 293 31.14 16.64 0.03
N CYS A 294 30.21 15.83 -0.48
CA CYS A 294 29.82 14.59 0.20
C CYS A 294 30.98 13.62 0.41
N GLU A 295 31.88 13.46 -0.58
CA GLU A 295 33.03 12.57 -0.43
C GLU A 295 34.05 13.12 0.58
N SER A 296 34.28 14.44 0.60
CA SER A 296 35.07 15.10 1.65
C SER A 296 34.46 14.90 3.04
N ASP A 297 33.15 15.08 3.18
CA ASP A 297 32.43 14.92 4.45
C ASP A 297 32.51 13.48 4.97
N PHE A 298 32.38 12.45 4.11
CA PHE A 298 32.66 11.06 4.50
C PHE A 298 34.13 10.82 4.90
N GLN A 299 35.09 11.42 4.19
CA GLN A 299 36.52 11.24 4.50
C GLN A 299 36.97 11.98 5.76
N SER A 300 36.23 13.00 6.20
CA SER A 300 36.50 13.79 7.41
C SER A 300 36.28 13.03 8.72
N VAL A 301 35.55 11.90 8.70
CA VAL A 301 35.15 11.14 9.89
C VAL A 301 36.38 10.46 10.53
N PRO A 302 36.76 10.78 11.79
CA PRO A 302 37.93 10.19 12.43
C PRO A 302 37.77 8.67 12.66
N PRO A 303 38.78 7.83 12.35
CA PRO A 303 38.68 6.37 12.48
C PRO A 303 38.54 5.81 13.91
N GLU A 304 38.78 6.60 14.97
CA GLU A 304 38.83 6.09 16.36
C GLU A 304 38.14 7.01 17.38
N LEU A 305 37.68 6.39 18.47
CA LEU A 305 37.00 7.00 19.61
C LEU A 305 37.93 7.88 20.48
N LEU A 306 38.30 9.06 19.98
CA LEU A 306 38.93 10.09 20.79
C LEU A 306 37.91 10.71 21.76
N SER A 307 38.34 10.80 23.03
CA SER A 307 37.77 11.58 24.14
C SER A 307 36.24 11.70 24.28
N ARG A 308 35.69 11.12 25.36
CA ARG A 308 34.29 11.31 25.82
C ARG A 308 33.87 12.77 26.08
N ASN A 309 34.80 13.73 26.03
CA ASN A 309 34.58 15.13 26.41
C ASN A 309 34.80 16.15 25.27
N GLU A 310 35.11 15.72 24.04
CA GLU A 310 35.16 16.63 22.89
C GLU A 310 33.83 16.58 22.11
N ASN A 311 33.46 17.71 21.49
CA ASN A 311 32.23 17.82 20.70
C ASN A 311 32.37 16.99 19.42
N GLN A 312 32.00 15.71 19.49
CA GLN A 312 31.79 14.89 18.30
C GLN A 312 30.72 15.58 17.43
N PRO A 313 30.92 15.71 16.10
CA PRO A 313 29.92 16.27 15.20
C PRO A 313 28.65 15.44 15.33
N ARG A 314 27.55 16.11 15.66
CA ARG A 314 26.25 15.47 15.79
C ARG A 314 25.73 15.16 14.38
N ARG A 315 24.94 14.10 14.27
CA ARG A 315 24.22 13.76 13.04
C ARG A 315 23.27 14.90 12.68
N GLY A 316 23.69 15.79 11.79
CA GLY A 316 23.01 17.04 11.43
C GLY A 316 23.86 18.31 11.51
N ASP A 317 25.13 18.23 11.95
CA ASP A 317 26.11 19.34 11.82
C ASP A 317 26.60 19.46 10.36
N GLU A 318 25.68 19.74 9.44
CA GLU A 318 25.90 19.79 7.99
C GLU A 318 26.80 20.96 7.56
N SER A 319 27.79 20.69 6.70
CA SER A 319 28.68 21.71 6.14
C SER A 319 27.88 22.75 5.34
N ARG A 320 28.32 24.02 5.32
CA ARG A 320 27.55 25.08 4.64
C ARG A 320 27.49 24.83 3.14
N GLU A 321 28.56 24.28 2.59
CA GLU A 321 28.72 23.84 1.22
C GLU A 321 27.68 22.75 0.90
N LEU A 322 27.52 21.74 1.77
CA LEU A 322 26.51 20.69 1.63
C LEU A 322 25.09 21.26 1.74
N TRP A 323 24.84 22.15 2.70
CA TRP A 323 23.54 22.83 2.88
C TRP A 323 23.12 23.58 1.61
N CYS A 324 24.02 24.38 1.02
CA CYS A 324 23.79 25.10 -0.23
C CYS A 324 23.55 24.13 -1.39
N CYS A 325 24.45 23.14 -1.58
CA CYS A 325 24.37 22.18 -2.68
C CYS A 325 23.09 21.35 -2.64
N LEU A 326 22.69 20.83 -1.47
CA LEU A 326 21.46 20.07 -1.31
C LEU A 326 20.22 20.94 -1.57
N THR A 327 20.22 22.20 -1.11
CA THR A 327 19.09 23.12 -1.32
C THR A 327 18.94 23.48 -2.79
N LEU A 328 20.04 23.79 -3.49
CA LEU A 328 20.03 24.03 -4.93
C LEU A 328 19.57 22.81 -5.73
N MET A 329 20.07 21.61 -5.40
CA MET A 329 19.60 20.37 -6.04
C MET A 329 18.14 20.06 -5.75
N TYR A 330 17.63 20.37 -4.55
CA TYR A 330 16.21 20.24 -4.23
C TYR A 330 15.35 21.17 -5.08
N LEU A 331 15.78 22.42 -5.27
CA LEU A 331 15.09 23.39 -6.13
C LEU A 331 15.04 22.93 -7.60
N PHE A 332 16.15 22.42 -8.17
CA PHE A 332 16.16 21.85 -9.54
C PHE A 332 15.22 20.65 -9.70
N VAL A 333 15.17 19.74 -8.73
CA VAL A 333 14.30 18.56 -8.79
C VAL A 333 12.83 18.91 -8.54
N GLU A 334 12.53 19.80 -7.60
CA GLU A 334 11.14 20.13 -7.23
C GLU A 334 10.47 21.03 -8.28
N THR A 335 11.20 21.89 -8.98
CA THR A 335 10.70 22.64 -10.16
C THR A 335 10.44 21.71 -11.36
N SER A 336 11.40 20.89 -11.76
CA SER A 336 11.24 19.89 -12.84
C SER A 336 10.21 18.78 -12.54
N ARG A 337 9.80 18.63 -11.27
CA ARG A 337 8.66 17.82 -10.83
C ARG A 337 7.31 18.52 -11.02
N THR A 338 7.22 19.84 -10.86
CA THR A 338 5.95 20.57 -10.67
C THR A 338 5.49 21.37 -11.87
N ALA A 339 6.39 21.98 -12.65
CA ALA A 339 6.06 23.01 -13.64
C ALA A 339 5.58 22.48 -15.02
N GLY A 340 5.09 21.24 -15.09
CA GLY A 340 4.42 20.67 -16.26
C GLY A 340 5.30 20.58 -17.52
N ASN A 341 4.77 21.02 -18.66
CA ASN A 341 5.46 20.94 -19.95
C ASN A 341 6.51 22.05 -20.17
N ASN A 342 6.43 23.16 -19.43
CA ASN A 342 7.28 24.32 -19.67
C ASN A 342 8.75 24.06 -19.30
N HIS A 343 8.98 23.10 -18.39
CA HIS A 343 10.28 22.80 -17.77
C HIS A 343 10.85 21.43 -18.20
N GLN A 344 10.41 20.93 -19.36
CA GLN A 344 10.95 19.70 -19.95
C GLN A 344 12.48 19.67 -20.14
N PRO A 345 13.19 20.75 -20.58
CA PRO A 345 14.65 20.67 -20.75
C PRO A 345 15.38 20.46 -19.41
N LEU A 346 15.06 21.24 -18.36
CA LEU A 346 15.59 21.01 -17.01
C LEU A 346 15.32 19.58 -16.52
N ARG A 347 14.12 19.05 -16.80
CA ARG A 347 13.78 17.66 -16.45
C ARG A 347 14.64 16.65 -17.20
N GLN A 348 14.90 16.85 -18.48
CA GLN A 348 15.77 15.96 -19.28
C GLN A 348 17.21 16.00 -18.76
N ASP A 349 17.76 17.19 -18.48
CA ASP A 349 19.13 17.33 -17.98
C ASP A 349 19.32 16.74 -16.58
N VAL A 350 18.33 16.87 -15.68
CA VAL A 350 18.33 16.19 -14.36
C VAL A 350 18.40 14.66 -14.50
N LEU A 351 17.81 14.10 -15.56
CA LEU A 351 17.86 12.65 -15.85
C LEU A 351 19.15 12.23 -16.56
N ALA A 352 19.76 13.14 -17.33
CA ALA A 352 21.02 12.95 -18.05
C ALA A 352 22.28 13.22 -17.22
N LEU A 353 22.15 13.54 -15.93
CA LEU A 353 23.29 13.68 -15.02
C LEU A 353 24.09 12.37 -14.92
N GLU A 354 25.41 12.45 -15.09
CA GLU A 354 26.34 11.34 -14.89
C GLU A 354 27.29 11.60 -13.69
N PRO A 355 27.46 10.62 -12.77
CA PRO A 355 26.69 9.38 -12.66
C PRO A 355 25.22 9.68 -12.33
N ASN A 356 24.31 8.74 -12.64
CA ASN A 356 22.88 8.97 -12.49
C ASN A 356 22.52 9.43 -11.06
N PHE A 357 21.82 10.57 -10.97
CA PHE A 357 21.60 11.23 -9.68
C PHE A 357 20.82 10.37 -8.67
N LEU A 358 19.85 9.57 -9.13
CA LEU A 358 19.08 8.68 -8.25
C LEU A 358 19.91 7.50 -7.75
N ASN A 359 20.76 6.91 -8.61
CA ASN A 359 21.74 5.90 -8.19
C ASN A 359 22.70 6.49 -7.14
N TYR A 360 23.24 7.69 -7.38
CA TYR A 360 24.14 8.37 -6.46
C TYR A 360 23.48 8.64 -5.09
N LEU A 361 22.28 9.23 -5.05
CA LEU A 361 21.54 9.43 -3.80
C LEU A 361 21.31 8.11 -3.04
N THR A 362 21.00 7.03 -3.77
CA THR A 362 20.81 5.68 -3.20
C THR A 362 22.12 5.12 -2.62
N GLN A 363 23.26 5.34 -3.27
CA GLN A 363 24.59 4.97 -2.76
C GLN A 363 24.94 5.74 -1.47
N ILE A 364 24.70 7.06 -1.42
CA ILE A 364 24.94 7.87 -0.21
C ILE A 364 24.03 7.42 0.94
N VAL A 365 22.74 7.24 0.69
CA VAL A 365 21.79 6.71 1.70
C VAL A 365 22.18 5.30 2.17
N ALA A 366 22.77 4.46 1.31
CA ALA A 366 23.29 3.16 1.70
C ALA A 366 24.61 3.23 2.51
N ARG A 367 25.50 4.19 2.24
CA ARG A 367 26.78 4.40 2.94
C ARG A 367 26.57 4.82 4.40
N LEU A 368 25.53 5.63 4.66
CA LEU A 368 25.02 5.98 6.01
C LEU A 368 24.54 4.79 6.87
N ARG A 369 24.60 3.54 6.36
CA ARG A 369 24.44 2.32 7.18
C ARG A 369 25.59 2.15 8.16
N TRP A 370 26.80 2.50 7.73
CA TRP A 370 28.06 2.24 8.39
C TRP A 370 28.64 3.51 9.02
N ASP A 371 28.64 4.60 8.24
CA ASP A 371 29.20 5.90 8.65
C ASP A 371 28.12 6.73 9.39
N GLU A 372 27.67 6.26 10.56
CA GLU A 372 26.54 6.88 11.28
C GLU A 372 26.81 8.31 11.77
N SER A 373 28.09 8.67 11.93
CA SER A 373 28.61 9.97 12.35
C SER A 373 28.97 10.92 11.20
N ALA A 374 28.72 10.55 9.93
CA ALA A 374 28.90 11.47 8.81
C ALA A 374 27.93 12.68 8.94
N PRO A 375 28.37 13.92 8.62
CA PRO A 375 27.58 15.15 8.81
C PRO A 375 26.48 15.36 7.75
N ILE A 376 25.84 14.28 7.29
CA ILE A 376 24.91 14.28 6.16
C ILE A 376 23.46 14.21 6.66
N PRO A 377 22.59 15.18 6.32
CA PRO A 377 21.22 15.24 6.81
C PRO A 377 20.31 14.21 6.14
N LEU A 378 20.05 13.12 6.86
CA LEU A 378 19.20 12.02 6.36
C LEU A 378 17.82 12.52 5.90
N THR A 379 17.16 13.44 6.60
CA THR A 379 15.83 13.96 6.19
C THR A 379 15.88 14.65 4.83
N LYS A 380 16.85 15.55 4.62
CA LYS A 380 17.05 16.26 3.35
C LYS A 380 17.44 15.28 2.22
N MET A 381 18.31 14.31 2.50
CA MET A 381 18.64 13.23 1.55
C MET A 381 17.43 12.35 1.17
N LEU A 382 16.54 12.05 2.12
CA LEU A 382 15.32 11.26 1.85
C LEU A 382 14.28 12.06 1.06
N LEU A 383 14.07 13.35 1.37
CA LEU A 383 13.25 14.24 0.55
C LEU A 383 13.76 14.28 -0.89
N LEU A 384 15.05 14.57 -1.07
CA LEU A 384 15.70 14.69 -2.38
C LEU A 384 15.64 13.37 -3.16
N SER A 385 15.89 12.24 -2.52
CA SER A 385 15.72 10.89 -3.12
C SER A 385 14.29 10.64 -3.57
N TRP A 386 13.30 10.99 -2.75
CA TRP A 386 11.89 10.82 -3.06
C TRP A 386 11.43 11.67 -4.24
N LYS A 387 11.79 12.96 -4.29
CA LYS A 387 11.46 13.82 -5.45
C LYS A 387 12.15 13.32 -6.70
N THR A 388 13.40 12.87 -6.60
CA THR A 388 14.15 12.32 -7.75
C THR A 388 13.48 11.05 -8.29
N ILE A 389 12.93 10.16 -7.44
CA ILE A 389 12.10 9.01 -7.91
C ILE A 389 10.87 9.47 -8.71
N LEU A 390 10.20 10.55 -8.29
CA LEU A 390 9.05 11.11 -9.01
C LEU A 390 9.44 11.79 -10.34
N VAL A 391 10.65 12.31 -10.44
CA VAL A 391 11.22 12.84 -11.70
C VAL A 391 11.69 11.70 -12.63
N SER A 392 12.35 10.67 -12.10
CA SER A 392 12.89 9.54 -12.87
C SER A 392 11.85 8.54 -13.37
N PHE A 393 10.87 8.16 -12.54
CA PHE A 393 9.89 7.13 -12.91
C PHE A 393 8.46 7.67 -13.01
N GLY A 394 8.08 8.60 -12.14
CA GLY A 394 6.72 9.12 -12.02
C GLY A 394 5.92 8.55 -10.83
N GLY A 395 4.68 9.03 -10.70
CA GLY A 395 3.78 8.73 -9.58
C GLY A 395 2.97 7.44 -9.78
N LEU A 396 1.98 7.18 -8.92
CA LEU A 396 1.17 5.96 -9.04
C LEU A 396 0.15 6.02 -10.19
N LYS A 397 -0.12 7.22 -10.72
CA LYS A 397 -0.88 7.46 -11.96
C LYS A 397 -0.10 6.86 -13.14
N ASP A 398 1.17 7.22 -13.29
CA ASP A 398 2.10 6.65 -14.28
C ASP A 398 2.25 5.13 -14.14
N VAL A 399 2.40 4.62 -12.91
CA VAL A 399 2.48 3.16 -12.66
C VAL A 399 1.22 2.44 -13.15
N GLU A 400 0.03 3.05 -13.01
CA GLU A 400 -1.20 2.44 -13.51
C GLU A 400 -1.37 2.63 -15.02
N HIS A 401 -0.90 3.73 -15.62
CA HIS A 401 -0.85 3.94 -17.07
C HIS A 401 -0.01 2.88 -17.77
N VAL A 402 1.25 2.69 -17.34
CA VAL A 402 2.14 1.63 -17.83
C VAL A 402 1.53 0.24 -17.59
N LYS A 403 0.87 0.04 -16.45
CA LYS A 403 0.14 -1.21 -16.15
C LYS A 403 -1.17 -1.36 -16.95
N SER A 404 -1.68 -0.34 -17.64
CA SER A 404 -2.79 -0.46 -18.59
C SER A 404 -2.33 -0.71 -20.02
N SER A 405 -1.28 -0.06 -20.51
CA SER A 405 -0.72 -0.36 -21.85
C SER A 405 -0.12 -1.77 -21.94
N LEU A 406 0.41 -2.31 -20.83
CA LEU A 406 0.87 -3.70 -20.70
C LEU A 406 -0.26 -4.75 -20.55
N ARG A 407 -1.54 -4.44 -20.82
CA ARG A 407 -2.63 -5.43 -20.78
C ARG A 407 -3.03 -5.89 -22.17
N ASP A 408 -3.36 -7.18 -22.26
CA ASP A 408 -3.92 -7.78 -23.47
C ASP A 408 -5.33 -7.16 -23.73
N THR A 409 -5.43 -6.08 -24.52
CA THR A 409 -6.65 -5.27 -24.67
C THR A 409 -7.91 -6.09 -25.02
N LYS A 410 -7.75 -7.12 -25.86
CA LYS A 410 -8.78 -8.09 -26.25
C LYS A 410 -9.41 -8.87 -25.07
N ALA A 411 -8.85 -8.80 -23.87
CA ALA A 411 -9.16 -9.69 -22.75
C ALA A 411 -10.04 -9.09 -21.64
N GLU A 412 -10.16 -7.76 -21.53
CA GLU A 412 -10.79 -7.08 -20.38
C GLU A 412 -12.04 -6.21 -20.70
N GLU A 413 -12.33 -5.86 -21.96
CA GLU A 413 -13.52 -5.06 -22.34
C GLU A 413 -14.88 -5.80 -22.16
N GLN A 414 -14.84 -7.05 -21.70
CA GLN A 414 -16.03 -7.86 -21.45
C GLN A 414 -16.70 -7.42 -20.13
N GLN A 415 -17.58 -6.44 -20.22
CA GLN A 415 -18.65 -6.23 -19.23
C GLN A 415 -19.72 -7.31 -19.39
N ASP A 416 -20.43 -7.64 -18.30
CA ASP A 416 -21.62 -8.49 -18.39
C ASP A 416 -22.82 -7.73 -18.99
N ALA A 417 -23.91 -8.44 -19.30
CA ALA A 417 -25.12 -7.84 -19.89
C ALA A 417 -25.86 -6.82 -18.97
N ARG A 418 -25.29 -6.47 -17.81
CA ARG A 418 -25.77 -5.47 -16.84
C ARG A 418 -24.70 -4.39 -16.57
N GLY A 419 -23.63 -4.34 -17.35
CA GLY A 419 -22.54 -3.38 -17.19
C GLY A 419 -21.57 -3.67 -16.02
N GLN A 420 -21.64 -4.86 -15.43
CA GLN A 420 -20.76 -5.25 -14.32
C GLN A 420 -19.45 -5.87 -14.86
N PRO A 421 -18.30 -5.70 -14.18
CA PRO A 421 -17.06 -6.36 -14.58
C PRO A 421 -17.21 -7.88 -14.52
N VAL A 422 -16.86 -8.59 -15.60
CA VAL A 422 -16.95 -10.06 -15.65
C VAL A 422 -16.01 -10.70 -14.62
N ILE A 423 -16.54 -11.61 -13.82
CA ILE A 423 -15.77 -12.39 -12.85
C ILE A 423 -14.79 -13.29 -13.60
N THR A 424 -13.50 -13.06 -13.40
CA THR A 424 -12.38 -13.83 -13.98
C THR A 424 -11.89 -14.91 -13.03
N ALA A 425 -11.33 -15.99 -13.60
CA ALA A 425 -10.60 -17.02 -12.86
C ALA A 425 -9.09 -16.80 -13.03
N SER A 426 -8.28 -17.07 -12.01
CA SER A 426 -6.83 -17.21 -12.21
C SER A 426 -6.49 -18.61 -12.75
N PRO A 427 -5.30 -18.81 -13.35
CA PRO A 427 -4.86 -20.13 -13.80
C PRO A 427 -4.81 -21.17 -12.67
N LEU A 428 -4.53 -20.73 -11.44
CA LEU A 428 -4.51 -21.62 -10.26
C LEU A 428 -5.94 -22.01 -9.83
N ASP A 429 -6.91 -21.08 -9.87
CA ASP A 429 -8.32 -21.41 -9.59
C ASP A 429 -8.85 -22.46 -10.58
N TYR A 430 -8.43 -22.34 -11.85
CA TYR A 430 -8.78 -23.33 -12.87
C TYR A 430 -8.03 -24.65 -12.69
N HIS A 431 -6.73 -24.64 -12.35
CA HIS A 431 -5.98 -25.86 -12.03
C HIS A 431 -6.64 -26.66 -10.90
N LEU A 432 -6.99 -26.00 -9.78
CA LEU A 432 -7.71 -26.61 -8.66
C LEU A 432 -9.08 -27.17 -9.08
N PHE A 433 -9.84 -26.43 -9.91
CA PHE A 433 -11.09 -26.95 -10.49
C PHE A 433 -10.84 -28.19 -11.36
N ARG A 434 -9.80 -28.21 -12.21
CA ARG A 434 -9.46 -29.38 -13.03
C ARG A 434 -9.08 -30.58 -12.14
N GLN A 435 -8.32 -30.36 -11.07
CA GLN A 435 -7.95 -31.41 -10.10
C GLN A 435 -9.18 -32.00 -9.37
N GLU A 436 -10.10 -31.15 -8.90
CA GLU A 436 -11.37 -31.54 -8.27
C GLU A 436 -12.31 -32.29 -9.23
N ILE A 437 -12.34 -31.91 -10.51
CA ILE A 437 -13.20 -32.53 -11.51
C ILE A 437 -12.60 -33.84 -12.04
N SER A 438 -11.31 -33.89 -12.36
CA SER A 438 -10.65 -35.11 -12.83
C SER A 438 -10.61 -36.21 -11.75
N SER A 439 -10.59 -35.85 -10.46
CA SER A 439 -10.71 -36.83 -9.37
C SER A 439 -12.15 -37.36 -9.20
N LYS A 440 -13.17 -36.53 -9.42
CA LYS A 440 -14.59 -36.95 -9.33
C LYS A 440 -15.09 -37.69 -10.57
N TYR A 441 -14.61 -37.30 -11.75
CA TYR A 441 -15.00 -37.80 -13.07
C TYR A 441 -13.75 -38.15 -13.91
N PRO A 442 -13.04 -39.26 -13.63
CA PRO A 442 -11.75 -39.56 -14.28
C PRO A 442 -11.77 -39.71 -15.81
N ALA A 443 -12.95 -39.93 -16.39
CA ALA A 443 -13.16 -40.00 -17.83
C ALA A 443 -13.45 -38.65 -18.50
N TYR A 444 -13.56 -37.56 -17.74
CA TYR A 444 -13.71 -36.21 -18.28
C TYR A 444 -12.37 -35.46 -18.26
N GLN A 445 -11.91 -35.04 -19.43
CA GLN A 445 -10.74 -34.18 -19.58
C GLN A 445 -11.20 -32.72 -19.80
N PRO A 446 -11.21 -31.87 -18.76
CA PRO A 446 -11.54 -30.46 -18.92
C PRO A 446 -10.50 -29.72 -19.80
N PRO A 447 -10.89 -28.63 -20.50
CA PRO A 447 -10.02 -27.89 -21.43
C PRO A 447 -8.63 -27.53 -20.86
N PRO A 448 -7.60 -27.36 -21.71
CA PRO A 448 -6.23 -27.08 -21.25
C PRO A 448 -6.14 -25.75 -20.46
N PRO A 449 -5.29 -25.68 -19.42
CA PRO A 449 -5.01 -24.45 -18.68
C PRO A 449 -4.01 -23.56 -19.45
N LEU A 450 -3.95 -22.26 -19.13
CA LEU A 450 -2.91 -21.35 -19.65
C LEU A 450 -1.49 -21.76 -19.22
N PHE A 451 -1.36 -22.39 -18.05
CA PHE A 451 -0.09 -22.89 -17.52
C PHE A 451 -0.23 -24.40 -17.24
N PRO A 452 0.57 -25.27 -17.87
CA PRO A 452 0.58 -26.72 -17.60
C PRO A 452 1.27 -27.03 -16.26
N LEU A 453 0.57 -26.69 -15.17
CA LEU A 453 0.92 -27.09 -13.80
C LEU A 453 0.77 -28.60 -13.61
N GLU A 454 1.71 -29.20 -12.87
CA GLU A 454 1.73 -30.61 -12.53
C GLU A 454 0.52 -30.99 -11.65
N PRO A 455 -0.15 -32.15 -11.81
CA PRO A 455 -1.43 -32.45 -11.15
C PRO A 455 -1.45 -32.45 -9.61
N GLU A 456 -0.27 -32.46 -8.96
CA GLU A 456 -0.07 -32.44 -7.51
C GLU A 456 0.39 -31.06 -7.00
N ASN A 457 0.74 -30.14 -7.91
CA ASN A 457 1.44 -28.90 -7.61
C ASN A 457 0.48 -27.70 -7.56
N ASN A 458 -0.16 -27.51 -6.41
CA ASN A 458 -1.09 -26.41 -6.14
C ASN A 458 -0.42 -25.03 -5.98
N THR A 459 0.73 -24.79 -6.64
CA THR A 459 1.43 -23.49 -6.60
C THR A 459 2.13 -23.14 -7.91
N ILE A 460 2.24 -21.83 -8.16
CA ILE A 460 2.98 -21.24 -9.29
C ILE A 460 4.50 -21.13 -9.00
N LEU A 461 4.98 -21.76 -7.93
CA LEU A 461 6.40 -21.86 -7.58
C LEU A 461 6.97 -23.24 -7.99
N PRO A 462 8.30 -23.43 -8.04
CA PRO A 462 8.90 -24.74 -8.21
C PRO A 462 8.37 -25.77 -7.17
N PRO A 463 8.09 -27.04 -7.56
CA PRO A 463 7.49 -28.02 -6.66
C PRO A 463 8.37 -28.30 -5.43
N LEU A 464 7.74 -28.39 -4.25
CA LEU A 464 8.44 -28.62 -2.99
C LEU A 464 9.08 -30.02 -2.97
N LYS A 465 10.36 -30.14 -2.59
CA LYS A 465 11.09 -31.42 -2.62
C LYS A 465 10.45 -32.51 -1.74
N HIS A 466 9.88 -32.13 -0.59
CA HIS A 466 9.10 -33.02 0.29
C HIS A 466 7.77 -33.51 -0.30
N ARG A 467 7.30 -32.95 -1.42
CA ARG A 467 6.13 -33.40 -2.18
C ARG A 467 6.49 -34.24 -3.41
N ARG A 468 7.77 -34.52 -3.69
CA ARG A 468 8.15 -35.45 -4.77
C ARG A 468 7.66 -36.85 -4.38
N PRO A 469 6.86 -37.56 -5.22
CA PRO A 469 6.41 -38.91 -4.91
C PRO A 469 7.61 -39.87 -4.93
N SER A 470 8.14 -40.20 -3.74
CA SER A 470 9.20 -41.19 -3.61
C SER A 470 8.65 -42.59 -3.81
N TYR A 471 8.62 -43.03 -5.07
CA TYR A 471 8.27 -44.39 -5.46
C TYR A 471 9.27 -45.44 -4.94
N ALA A 472 10.39 -45.00 -4.34
CA ALA A 472 11.44 -45.84 -3.76
C ALA A 472 11.31 -46.03 -2.23
N ALA A 473 10.75 -45.08 -1.48
CA ALA A 473 10.76 -45.10 -0.01
C ALA A 473 9.65 -45.96 0.65
N SER A 474 9.02 -46.86 -0.11
CA SER A 474 7.79 -47.58 0.30
C SER A 474 8.00 -49.08 0.52
N VAL A 475 9.10 -49.48 1.17
CA VAL A 475 9.38 -50.89 1.51
C VAL A 475 9.27 -51.15 3.02
N ASP A 476 9.98 -50.41 3.87
CA ASP A 476 10.23 -50.88 5.26
C ASP A 476 9.32 -50.30 6.36
N THR A 477 8.58 -49.21 6.12
CA THR A 477 7.79 -48.51 7.17
C THR A 477 6.42 -49.15 7.49
N ALA A 478 6.18 -50.40 7.07
CA ALA A 478 4.88 -51.07 7.12
C ALA A 478 4.35 -51.47 8.54
N HIS A 479 5.09 -51.19 9.63
CA HIS A 479 4.88 -51.85 10.93
C HIS A 479 4.65 -50.96 12.16
N THR A 480 4.62 -49.63 12.07
CA THR A 480 4.29 -48.74 13.19
C THR A 480 3.07 -47.86 12.90
N GLY A 481 1.98 -48.09 13.64
CA GLY A 481 0.64 -47.68 13.22
C GLY A 481 0.13 -46.34 13.74
N ALA A 482 -0.04 -45.37 12.83
CA ALA A 482 -1.12 -44.39 12.89
C ALA A 482 -1.47 -43.92 11.45
N PRO A 483 -2.66 -44.22 10.90
CA PRO A 483 -3.01 -43.76 9.57
C PRO A 483 -3.29 -42.25 9.57
N ALA A 484 -2.56 -41.50 8.76
CA ALA A 484 -2.83 -40.10 8.48
C ALA A 484 -4.11 -39.97 7.62
N VAL A 485 -5.27 -39.94 8.28
CA VAL A 485 -6.58 -39.79 7.61
C VAL A 485 -6.75 -38.33 7.15
N GLY A 486 -6.10 -37.99 6.04
CA GLY A 486 -6.02 -36.63 5.50
C GLY A 486 -5.77 -36.61 4.00
N THR A 487 -6.82 -36.27 3.25
CA THR A 487 -6.84 -35.34 2.10
C THR A 487 -5.85 -35.48 0.92
N GLY A 488 -5.07 -36.56 0.82
CA GLY A 488 -4.44 -36.95 -0.44
C GLY A 488 -5.46 -37.36 -1.51
N SER A 489 -5.09 -37.27 -2.79
CA SER A 489 -5.87 -37.89 -3.87
C SER A 489 -5.90 -39.41 -3.67
N ILE A 490 -7.06 -40.04 -3.84
CA ILE A 490 -7.28 -41.46 -3.53
C ILE A 490 -6.37 -42.43 -4.32
N MET A 491 -5.83 -41.97 -5.45
CA MET A 491 -4.83 -42.71 -6.25
C MET A 491 -3.48 -42.89 -5.53
N HIS A 492 -3.19 -42.08 -4.50
CA HIS A 492 -1.87 -41.96 -3.87
C HIS A 492 -1.86 -42.30 -2.37
N GLN A 493 -2.99 -42.70 -1.79
CA GLN A 493 -3.05 -43.30 -0.45
C GLN A 493 -3.57 -44.73 -0.55
N PRO A 494 -2.87 -45.74 0.01
CA PRO A 494 -3.33 -47.13 0.04
C PRO A 494 -4.47 -47.29 1.07
N ILE A 495 -5.67 -46.83 0.71
CA ILE A 495 -6.88 -47.13 1.48
C ILE A 495 -7.14 -48.63 1.36
N HIS A 496 -7.03 -49.36 2.48
CA HIS A 496 -7.44 -50.77 2.54
C HIS A 496 -8.94 -50.90 2.25
N ILE A 497 -9.27 -51.19 0.98
CA ILE A 497 -10.59 -51.62 0.57
C ILE A 497 -10.83 -52.99 1.21
N ALA A 498 -11.58 -53.01 2.31
CA ALA A 498 -12.05 -54.25 2.91
C ALA A 498 -12.82 -55.06 1.85
N THR A 499 -12.50 -56.35 1.76
CA THR A 499 -12.85 -57.25 0.65
C THR A 499 -14.33 -57.12 0.24
N PRO A 500 -14.68 -57.03 -1.06
CA PRO A 500 -16.03 -56.70 -1.54
C PRO A 500 -17.07 -57.84 -1.42
N ALA A 501 -17.02 -58.60 -0.32
CA ALA A 501 -18.10 -59.47 0.12
C ALA A 501 -19.03 -58.66 1.03
N PRO A 502 -20.31 -58.42 0.67
CA PRO A 502 -21.23 -57.70 1.53
C PRO A 502 -21.58 -58.57 2.74
N SER A 503 -20.90 -58.31 3.87
CA SER A 503 -21.36 -58.80 5.17
C SER A 503 -22.78 -58.29 5.40
N PRO A 504 -23.73 -59.15 5.84
CA PRO A 504 -25.12 -58.74 5.98
C PRO A 504 -25.23 -57.58 6.99
N PRO A 505 -26.08 -56.57 6.73
CA PRO A 505 -26.19 -55.42 7.62
C PRO A 505 -26.54 -55.91 9.03
N PRO A 506 -25.81 -55.46 10.08
CA PRO A 506 -26.05 -55.93 11.43
C PRO A 506 -27.49 -55.62 11.84
N SER A 507 -28.21 -56.63 12.32
CA SER A 507 -29.61 -56.51 12.73
C SER A 507 -29.81 -55.30 13.65
N PRO A 508 -30.89 -54.51 13.48
CA PRO A 508 -31.11 -53.29 14.25
C PRO A 508 -31.04 -53.59 15.75
N ALA A 509 -30.12 -52.93 16.44
CA ALA A 509 -29.88 -53.15 17.86
C ALA A 509 -31.15 -52.83 18.67
N GLY A 510 -31.45 -53.67 19.67
CA GLY A 510 -32.63 -53.51 20.51
C GLY A 510 -32.67 -52.15 21.23
N PRO A 511 -33.87 -51.64 21.56
CA PRO A 511 -34.02 -50.33 22.17
C PRO A 511 -33.30 -50.27 23.53
N GLY A 512 -32.35 -49.35 23.67
CA GLY A 512 -31.61 -49.15 24.93
C GLY A 512 -30.13 -48.78 24.80
N LYS A 513 -29.52 -48.85 23.61
CA LYS A 513 -28.17 -48.31 23.38
C LYS A 513 -28.15 -47.26 22.26
N ALA A 514 -27.72 -46.05 22.61
CA ALA A 514 -27.53 -44.94 21.68
C ALA A 514 -26.32 -45.21 20.77
N GLY A 515 -26.53 -45.97 19.69
CA GLY A 515 -25.57 -46.03 18.60
C GLY A 515 -25.39 -44.64 18.00
N LYS A 516 -24.15 -44.15 17.89
CA LYS A 516 -23.84 -42.97 17.06
C LYS A 516 -24.44 -43.22 15.67
N LYS A 517 -25.22 -42.26 15.16
CA LYS A 517 -25.71 -42.30 13.77
C LYS A 517 -24.47 -42.40 12.86
N GLN A 518 -24.24 -43.58 12.28
CA GLN A 518 -23.32 -43.72 11.16
C GLN A 518 -23.83 -42.80 10.06
N ASN A 519 -23.09 -41.73 9.80
CA ASN A 519 -23.52 -40.70 8.87
C ASN A 519 -23.23 -41.21 7.47
N TYR A 520 -24.23 -41.79 6.80
CA TYR A 520 -24.14 -42.34 5.44
C TYR A 520 -24.01 -41.23 4.36
N GLN A 521 -23.14 -40.25 4.59
CA GLN A 521 -22.65 -39.37 3.56
C GLN A 521 -21.59 -40.13 2.76
N THR A 522 -21.88 -40.38 1.49
CA THR A 522 -20.84 -40.74 0.51
C THR A 522 -19.74 -39.69 0.58
N ASN A 523 -18.50 -40.12 0.82
CA ASN A 523 -17.36 -39.22 0.88
C ASN A 523 -17.20 -38.51 -0.47
N GLN A 524 -17.38 -37.19 -0.48
CA GLN A 524 -17.35 -36.34 -1.68
C GLN A 524 -15.97 -36.25 -2.36
N MET A 525 -14.95 -36.87 -1.77
CA MET A 525 -13.60 -37.01 -2.32
C MET A 525 -13.38 -38.33 -3.08
N PHE A 526 -14.33 -39.27 -3.04
CA PHE A 526 -14.26 -40.47 -3.86
C PHE A 526 -14.68 -40.16 -5.31
N PRO A 527 -14.01 -40.75 -6.32
CA PRO A 527 -14.50 -40.77 -7.68
C PRO A 527 -15.91 -41.37 -7.74
N PHE A 528 -16.76 -40.89 -8.65
CA PHE A 528 -18.01 -41.60 -8.95
C PHE A 528 -17.66 -42.90 -9.66
N LEU A 529 -17.70 -44.02 -8.90
CA LEU A 529 -17.26 -45.36 -9.34
C LEU A 529 -18.09 -46.01 -10.46
N TYR A 530 -19.02 -45.27 -11.07
CA TYR A 530 -19.70 -45.74 -12.27
C TYR A 530 -18.72 -45.72 -13.46
N PRO A 531 -18.71 -46.74 -14.32
CA PRO A 531 -18.02 -46.65 -15.60
C PRO A 531 -18.48 -45.40 -16.36
N PRO A 532 -17.62 -44.77 -17.19
CA PRO A 532 -18.08 -43.74 -18.10
C PRO A 532 -19.14 -44.34 -19.02
N LEU A 533 -20.40 -43.93 -18.83
CA LEU A 533 -21.54 -44.42 -19.59
C LEU A 533 -21.45 -43.86 -21.01
N ASP A 534 -20.82 -44.62 -21.88
CA ASP A 534 -20.57 -44.33 -23.27
C ASP A 534 -21.67 -44.92 -24.18
N ALA A 535 -21.48 -44.82 -25.50
CA ALA A 535 -22.42 -45.41 -26.45
C ALA A 535 -22.57 -46.94 -26.29
N SER A 536 -21.51 -47.68 -25.90
CA SER A 536 -21.61 -49.14 -25.65
C SER A 536 -22.35 -49.49 -24.35
N SER A 537 -22.40 -48.57 -23.38
CA SER A 537 -23.14 -48.75 -22.14
C SER A 537 -24.67 -48.79 -22.31
N ASN A 538 -25.19 -48.44 -23.49
CA ASN A 538 -26.59 -48.71 -23.86
C ASN A 538 -26.88 -50.22 -24.05
N ASP A 539 -25.87 -51.01 -24.44
CA ASP A 539 -26.03 -52.44 -24.73
C ASP A 539 -25.90 -53.33 -23.48
N LEU A 540 -25.69 -52.73 -22.29
CA LEU A 540 -25.60 -53.43 -21.01
C LEU A 540 -26.97 -53.82 -20.41
N GLY A 541 -28.08 -53.44 -21.07
CA GLY A 541 -29.45 -53.73 -20.64
C GLY A 541 -29.75 -55.23 -20.52
N GLY A 542 -30.34 -55.63 -19.39
CA GLY A 542 -30.69 -57.02 -19.13
C GLY A 542 -31.86 -57.50 -20.01
N LYS A 543 -31.70 -58.64 -20.69
CA LYS A 543 -32.75 -59.24 -21.54
C LYS A 543 -34.00 -59.59 -20.73
N GLY A 544 -35.19 -59.19 -21.21
CA GLY A 544 -36.47 -59.46 -20.57
C GLY A 544 -37.29 -58.20 -20.28
N SER A 545 -38.01 -58.17 -19.15
CA SER A 545 -38.94 -57.08 -18.80
C SER A 545 -38.28 -55.71 -18.64
N THR A 546 -36.96 -55.68 -18.43
CA THR A 546 -36.13 -54.47 -18.40
C THR A 546 -35.99 -53.80 -19.76
N GLU A 547 -35.90 -54.54 -20.87
CA GLU A 547 -35.79 -53.95 -22.24
C GLU A 547 -36.96 -53.00 -22.55
N VAL A 548 -38.17 -53.31 -22.06
CA VAL A 548 -39.36 -52.46 -22.23
C VAL A 548 -39.33 -51.23 -21.31
N GLN A 549 -38.65 -51.30 -20.16
CA GLN A 549 -38.46 -50.13 -19.29
C GLN A 549 -37.36 -49.22 -19.81
N ASP A 550 -36.23 -49.77 -20.27
CA ASP A 550 -35.15 -49.03 -20.90
C ASP A 550 -35.61 -48.36 -22.20
N ALA A 551 -36.44 -49.02 -23.01
CA ALA A 551 -37.03 -48.43 -24.22
C ALA A 551 -38.08 -47.32 -23.97
N LEU A 552 -38.63 -47.22 -22.74
CA LEU A 552 -39.72 -46.29 -22.42
C LEU A 552 -39.33 -45.18 -21.42
N VAL A 553 -38.26 -45.39 -20.65
CA VAL A 553 -37.77 -44.51 -19.57
C VAL A 553 -36.24 -44.35 -19.60
N GLY A 554 -35.50 -45.26 -20.24
CA GLY A 554 -34.04 -45.21 -20.33
C GLY A 554 -33.55 -44.03 -21.15
N ARG A 555 -32.66 -43.24 -20.55
CA ARG A 555 -31.90 -42.20 -21.24
C ARG A 555 -30.77 -42.86 -22.03
N LYS A 556 -30.71 -42.62 -23.34
CA LYS A 556 -29.59 -43.08 -24.15
C LYS A 556 -28.32 -42.32 -23.80
N TRP A 557 -27.22 -43.05 -23.65
CA TRP A 557 -25.89 -42.53 -23.39
C TRP A 557 -25.22 -42.24 -24.73
N GLU A 558 -24.99 -40.97 -25.06
CA GLU A 558 -24.37 -40.54 -26.34
C GLU A 558 -22.91 -40.07 -26.16
N GLY A 559 -22.43 -40.07 -24.92
CA GLY A 559 -21.09 -39.66 -24.50
C GLY A 559 -21.00 -39.67 -22.97
N VAL A 560 -19.80 -39.43 -22.42
CA VAL A 560 -19.53 -39.48 -20.96
C VAL A 560 -20.55 -38.64 -20.18
N ASP A 561 -21.42 -39.28 -19.39
CA ASP A 561 -22.49 -38.56 -18.69
C ASP A 561 -21.96 -37.73 -17.51
N ILE A 562 -21.67 -36.47 -17.81
CA ILE A 562 -21.21 -35.45 -16.87
C ILE A 562 -22.35 -34.45 -16.71
N PRO A 563 -22.71 -34.04 -15.48
CA PRO A 563 -23.70 -32.99 -15.26
C PRO A 563 -23.41 -31.74 -16.10
N THR A 564 -24.43 -31.22 -16.80
CA THR A 564 -24.29 -30.07 -17.71
C THR A 564 -23.69 -28.84 -17.04
N SER A 565 -23.98 -28.63 -15.75
CA SER A 565 -23.41 -27.58 -14.92
C SER A 565 -21.90 -27.69 -14.70
N ILE A 566 -21.31 -28.89 -14.80
CA ILE A 566 -19.86 -29.11 -14.73
C ILE A 566 -19.20 -28.82 -16.08
N LEU A 567 -19.85 -29.17 -17.19
CA LEU A 567 -19.40 -28.81 -18.54
C LEU A 567 -19.45 -27.28 -18.73
N GLU A 568 -20.56 -26.64 -18.35
CA GLU A 568 -20.72 -25.19 -18.35
C GLU A 568 -19.69 -24.51 -17.45
N ALA A 569 -19.46 -25.02 -16.23
CA ALA A 569 -18.43 -24.49 -15.34
C ALA A 569 -17.02 -24.61 -15.95
N ALA A 570 -16.67 -25.76 -16.53
CA ALA A 570 -15.37 -25.97 -17.16
C ALA A 570 -15.13 -25.02 -18.35
N GLU A 571 -16.16 -24.81 -19.18
CA GLU A 571 -16.13 -23.86 -20.29
C GLU A 571 -16.02 -22.40 -19.81
N LEU A 572 -16.79 -22.02 -18.77
CA LEU A 572 -16.74 -20.68 -18.16
C LEU A 572 -15.37 -20.40 -17.52
N PHE A 573 -14.82 -21.35 -16.75
CA PHE A 573 -13.48 -21.24 -16.18
C PHE A 573 -12.43 -21.07 -17.28
N ALA A 574 -12.45 -21.91 -18.33
CA ALA A 574 -11.49 -21.84 -19.43
C ALA A 574 -11.57 -20.49 -20.17
N LYS A 575 -12.77 -20.05 -20.58
CA LYS A 575 -12.96 -18.79 -21.31
C LYS A 575 -12.64 -17.53 -20.47
N ARG A 576 -12.87 -17.57 -19.16
CA ARG A 576 -12.67 -16.43 -18.23
C ARG A 576 -11.36 -16.51 -17.43
N MET A 577 -10.50 -17.47 -17.73
CA MET A 577 -9.15 -17.56 -17.17
C MET A 577 -8.31 -16.34 -17.61
N ARG A 578 -7.63 -15.69 -16.67
CA ARG A 578 -6.75 -14.53 -16.92
C ARG A 578 -5.47 -14.60 -16.09
N ALA A 579 -4.32 -14.57 -16.75
CA ALA A 579 -3.01 -14.49 -16.11
C ALA A 579 -2.49 -13.04 -16.11
N THR A 580 -2.34 -12.43 -14.94
CA THR A 580 -1.71 -11.09 -14.81
C THR A 580 -0.24 -11.13 -15.27
N ARG A 581 0.34 -10.03 -15.77
CA ARG A 581 1.78 -9.96 -16.19
C ARG A 581 2.72 -10.55 -15.15
N ALA A 582 2.54 -10.19 -13.87
CA ALA A 582 3.34 -10.70 -12.75
C ALA A 582 3.21 -12.22 -12.49
N MET A 583 2.17 -12.88 -13.03
CA MET A 583 2.01 -14.34 -13.02
C MET A 583 2.64 -14.98 -14.26
N LYS A 584 2.55 -14.33 -15.43
CA LYS A 584 3.26 -14.74 -16.66
C LYS A 584 4.78 -14.74 -16.39
N GLN A 585 5.34 -13.62 -15.95
CA GLN A 585 6.75 -13.46 -15.54
C GLN A 585 7.24 -14.49 -14.50
N LEU A 586 6.42 -14.79 -13.48
CA LEU A 586 6.76 -15.76 -12.45
C LEU A 586 6.72 -17.21 -12.98
N TRP A 587 5.82 -17.49 -13.93
CA TRP A 587 5.74 -18.77 -14.63
C TRP A 587 6.94 -18.95 -15.57
N GLU A 588 7.29 -17.94 -16.37
CA GLU A 588 8.46 -17.91 -17.24
C GLU A 588 9.75 -18.20 -16.43
N ALA A 589 9.98 -17.44 -15.35
CA ALA A 589 11.12 -17.65 -14.46
C ALA A 589 11.12 -19.05 -13.80
N ARG A 590 9.95 -19.58 -13.39
CA ARG A 590 9.82 -20.96 -12.87
C ARG A 590 10.19 -22.01 -13.91
N VAL A 591 9.71 -21.87 -15.15
CA VAL A 591 10.00 -22.82 -16.24
C VAL A 591 11.49 -22.84 -16.51
N ASP A 592 12.13 -21.67 -16.63
CA ASP A 592 13.57 -21.58 -16.85
C ASP A 592 14.40 -22.13 -15.68
N PHE A 593 14.02 -21.82 -14.43
CA PHE A 593 14.64 -22.39 -13.24
C PHE A 593 14.56 -23.92 -13.24
N MET A 594 13.39 -24.50 -13.56
CA MET A 594 13.23 -25.96 -13.63
C MET A 594 13.88 -26.60 -14.87
N LYS A 595 14.05 -25.87 -15.98
CA LYS A 595 14.89 -26.33 -17.10
C LYS A 595 16.35 -26.42 -16.64
N GLN A 596 16.86 -25.40 -15.94
CA GLN A 596 18.22 -25.40 -15.40
C GLN A 596 18.42 -26.46 -14.29
N GLU A 597 17.47 -26.66 -13.36
CA GLU A 597 17.55 -27.71 -12.32
C GLU A 597 17.59 -29.15 -12.90
N ARG A 598 17.28 -29.33 -14.19
CA ARG A 598 17.25 -30.63 -14.88
C ARG A 598 18.31 -30.79 -15.98
N GLY A 599 19.18 -29.81 -16.17
CA GLY A 599 20.13 -29.79 -17.29
C GLY A 599 19.48 -29.67 -18.68
N TRP A 600 18.27 -29.06 -18.77
CA TRP A 600 17.53 -28.83 -20.02
C TRP A 600 17.78 -27.44 -20.64
N LYS A 601 18.96 -26.89 -20.41
CA LYS A 601 19.56 -25.79 -21.19
C LYS A 601 21.06 -26.05 -21.29
N ASN A 602 21.60 -26.15 -22.48
CA ASN A 602 23.04 -26.13 -22.74
C ASN A 602 23.55 -24.68 -22.80
N PRO A 603 24.87 -24.44 -22.63
CA PRO A 603 25.45 -23.12 -22.89
C PRO A 603 25.28 -22.68 -24.36
N ASP A 604 25.35 -23.63 -25.30
CA ASP A 604 25.22 -23.38 -26.74
C ASP A 604 23.80 -23.02 -27.19
N ASP A 605 22.75 -23.29 -26.39
CA ASP A 605 21.35 -22.90 -26.69
C ASP A 605 21.14 -21.36 -26.69
N SER A 606 22.21 -20.59 -26.43
CA SER A 606 22.26 -19.13 -26.60
C SER A 606 22.58 -18.69 -28.03
N VAL A 607 23.04 -19.62 -28.89
CA VAL A 607 23.10 -19.46 -30.35
C VAL A 607 21.76 -19.96 -30.93
N PRO A 608 21.09 -19.20 -31.81
CA PRO A 608 19.84 -19.65 -32.43
C PRO A 608 20.12 -20.71 -33.50
N ASP A 609 20.24 -21.97 -33.08
CA ASP A 609 20.42 -23.11 -33.99
C ASP A 609 19.10 -23.41 -34.72
N ALA A 610 19.18 -23.57 -36.05
CA ALA A 610 18.01 -23.35 -36.92
C ALA A 610 17.13 -24.60 -37.18
N ASP A 611 17.60 -25.79 -36.76
CA ASP A 611 17.09 -27.09 -37.24
C ASP A 611 16.72 -28.06 -36.10
N VAL A 612 15.83 -27.64 -35.19
CA VAL A 612 15.18 -28.55 -34.20
C VAL A 612 13.66 -28.38 -34.21
N ASP A 613 12.94 -29.41 -34.62
CA ASP A 613 11.45 -29.48 -34.62
C ASP A 613 10.89 -29.47 -33.18
N ASP A 614 10.56 -28.31 -32.63
CA ASP A 614 9.87 -28.20 -31.33
C ASP A 614 8.34 -28.36 -31.51
N PHE A 615 7.75 -29.31 -30.78
CA PHE A 615 6.45 -29.88 -31.12
C PHE A 615 5.26 -29.13 -30.47
N GLU A 616 4.55 -28.35 -31.28
CA GLU A 616 3.23 -27.75 -31.01
C GLU A 616 3.08 -26.87 -29.74
N LEU A 617 3.51 -25.61 -29.82
CA LEU A 617 2.84 -24.52 -29.11
C LEU A 617 2.66 -23.30 -30.03
N ILE A 618 1.40 -23.01 -30.39
CA ILE A 618 0.84 -21.79 -31.00
C ILE A 618 1.80 -21.00 -31.92
N PRO A 619 1.60 -20.96 -33.25
CA PRO A 619 2.44 -20.14 -34.11
C PRO A 619 2.35 -18.66 -33.70
N ASP A 620 3.49 -18.10 -33.31
CA ASP A 620 3.63 -16.66 -33.15
C ASP A 620 3.21 -15.97 -34.47
N PRO A 621 2.51 -14.82 -34.40
CA PRO A 621 2.20 -14.07 -35.61
C PRO A 621 3.53 -13.65 -36.25
N ALA A 622 3.82 -14.23 -37.42
CA ALA A 622 5.10 -14.07 -38.09
C ALA A 622 5.54 -12.59 -38.09
N PRO A 623 6.80 -12.29 -37.71
CA PRO A 623 7.28 -10.92 -37.56
C PRO A 623 7.03 -10.18 -38.88
N GLN A 624 6.20 -9.14 -38.83
CA GLN A 624 5.77 -8.46 -40.05
C GLN A 624 6.98 -7.73 -40.65
N GLU A 625 7.51 -8.26 -41.76
CA GLU A 625 8.69 -7.78 -42.49
C GLU A 625 8.54 -6.34 -43.00
N THR A 626 8.56 -5.37 -42.09
CA THR A 626 8.18 -3.97 -42.35
C THR A 626 9.04 -2.95 -41.60
N ALA A 627 10.28 -3.32 -41.28
CA ALA A 627 11.35 -2.39 -40.93
C ALA A 627 12.54 -2.61 -41.86
N GLN A 628 12.59 -1.89 -42.98
CA GLN A 628 13.80 -1.87 -43.81
C GLN A 628 14.89 -1.05 -43.10
N GLN A 629 16.11 -1.60 -43.07
CA GLN A 629 17.35 -0.91 -42.65
C GLN A 629 17.45 -0.49 -41.17
N GLY A 630 17.71 -1.46 -40.28
CA GLY A 630 18.76 -1.35 -39.24
C GLY A 630 18.64 -0.27 -38.15
N GLN A 631 17.56 0.51 -38.10
CA GLN A 631 17.23 1.38 -36.98
C GLN A 631 16.57 0.55 -35.88
N PRO A 632 16.87 0.78 -34.60
CA PRO A 632 16.13 0.14 -33.51
C PRO A 632 14.67 0.60 -33.58
N GLU A 633 13.73 -0.32 -33.33
CA GLU A 633 12.31 0.03 -33.21
C GLU A 633 12.14 1.12 -32.15
N ALA A 634 11.36 2.15 -32.46
CA ALA A 634 11.15 3.29 -31.58
C ALA A 634 10.41 2.83 -30.31
N GLN A 635 11.17 2.62 -29.22
CA GLN A 635 10.61 2.18 -27.94
C GLN A 635 9.58 3.18 -27.45
N THR A 636 8.41 2.70 -27.02
CA THR A 636 7.37 3.56 -26.46
C THR A 636 7.81 4.18 -25.14
N ASP A 637 7.22 5.31 -24.74
CA ASP A 637 7.55 5.98 -23.47
C ASP A 637 7.42 5.05 -22.26
N GLU A 638 6.52 4.06 -22.30
CA GLU A 638 6.41 3.05 -21.26
C GLU A 638 7.56 2.03 -21.30
N GLN A 639 8.02 1.62 -22.48
CA GLN A 639 9.19 0.73 -22.63
C GLN A 639 10.47 1.44 -22.15
N ASN A 640 10.69 2.69 -22.55
CA ASN A 640 11.79 3.54 -22.06
C ASN A 640 11.76 3.71 -20.54
N ARG A 641 10.57 3.92 -19.96
CA ARG A 641 10.39 4.05 -18.51
C ARG A 641 10.61 2.73 -17.76
N LEU A 642 10.25 1.60 -18.35
CA LEU A 642 10.52 0.26 -17.81
C LEU A 642 12.01 -0.07 -17.85
N SER A 643 12.73 0.28 -18.93
CA SER A 643 14.18 0.09 -19.01
C SER A 643 14.92 1.00 -18.01
N THR A 644 14.47 2.24 -17.80
CA THR A 644 14.98 3.15 -16.76
C THR A 644 14.83 2.54 -15.35
N VAL A 645 13.66 1.98 -15.02
CA VAL A 645 13.42 1.29 -13.73
C VAL A 645 14.28 0.03 -13.59
N ASN A 646 14.48 -0.72 -14.69
CA ASN A 646 15.31 -1.92 -14.69
C ASN A 646 16.80 -1.63 -14.51
N ASN A 647 17.31 -0.57 -15.14
CA ASN A 647 18.69 -0.13 -15.02
C ASN A 647 18.97 0.36 -13.59
N TYR A 648 18.09 1.22 -13.04
CA TYR A 648 18.15 1.58 -11.62
C TYR A 648 18.11 0.36 -10.68
N TYR A 649 17.30 -0.68 -10.98
CA TYR A 649 17.32 -1.91 -10.19
C TYR A 649 18.69 -2.62 -10.24
N ARG A 650 19.31 -2.76 -11.42
CA ARG A 650 20.66 -3.33 -11.58
C ARG A 650 21.68 -2.55 -10.75
N ASP A 651 21.75 -1.24 -10.96
CA ASP A 651 22.79 -0.39 -10.41
C ASP A 651 22.65 -0.20 -8.89
N SER A 652 21.42 -0.17 -8.39
CA SER A 652 21.14 -0.10 -6.95
C SER A 652 21.25 -1.46 -6.24
N LEU A 653 21.27 -2.59 -6.95
CA LEU A 653 21.17 -3.95 -6.37
C LEU A 653 22.15 -4.22 -5.20
N PRO A 654 23.45 -3.87 -5.28
CA PRO A 654 24.39 -4.05 -4.16
C PRO A 654 24.07 -3.19 -2.94
N HIS A 655 23.38 -2.06 -3.16
CA HIS A 655 23.11 -1.02 -2.17
C HIS A 655 21.72 -1.14 -1.55
N LEU A 656 20.76 -1.79 -2.22
CA LEU A 656 19.34 -1.88 -1.80
C LEU A 656 19.17 -2.40 -0.36
N GLN A 657 19.90 -3.44 0.06
CA GLN A 657 19.80 -3.93 1.46
C GLN A 657 20.21 -2.84 2.46
N SER A 658 21.31 -2.14 2.19
CA SER A 658 21.85 -1.11 3.07
C SER A 658 20.96 0.12 3.11
N ALA A 659 20.42 0.54 1.97
CA ALA A 659 19.42 1.61 1.90
C ALA A 659 18.14 1.24 2.68
N VAL A 660 17.61 0.02 2.53
CA VAL A 660 16.46 -0.47 3.32
C VAL A 660 16.77 -0.44 4.81
N ILE A 661 17.96 -0.87 5.25
CA ILE A 661 18.37 -0.81 6.66
C ILE A 661 18.41 0.63 7.17
N VAL A 662 18.94 1.60 6.42
CA VAL A 662 18.99 3.01 6.82
C VAL A 662 17.60 3.64 6.91
N LEU A 663 16.70 3.31 5.97
CA LEU A 663 15.29 3.68 6.08
C LEU A 663 14.70 3.13 7.39
N LEU A 664 14.82 1.83 7.66
CA LEU A 664 14.22 1.24 8.86
C LEU A 664 14.89 1.69 10.18
N LYS A 665 16.18 2.09 10.16
CA LYS A 665 16.83 2.80 11.29
C LYS A 665 16.12 4.12 11.62
N ALA A 666 15.69 4.91 10.63
CA ALA A 666 14.95 6.16 10.88
C ALA A 666 13.57 5.93 11.53
N VAL A 667 12.85 4.88 11.08
CA VAL A 667 11.60 4.45 11.71
C VAL A 667 11.85 3.95 13.14
N LEU A 668 12.92 3.19 13.37
CA LEU A 668 13.32 2.70 14.70
C LEU A 668 13.68 3.84 15.66
N GLN A 669 14.33 4.91 15.20
CA GLN A 669 14.57 6.11 16.01
C GLN A 669 13.23 6.76 16.43
N THR A 670 12.30 6.93 15.49
CA THR A 670 10.96 7.50 15.78
C THR A 670 10.20 6.64 16.79
N VAL A 671 10.26 5.30 16.67
CA VAL A 671 9.68 4.37 17.66
C VAL A 671 10.36 4.50 19.02
N THR A 672 11.68 4.67 19.05
CA THR A 672 12.47 4.80 20.29
C THR A 672 12.10 6.08 21.03
N ASP A 673 12.04 7.21 20.33
CA ASP A 673 11.66 8.52 20.90
C ASP A 673 10.21 8.55 21.41
N LEU A 674 9.29 7.84 20.75
CA LEU A 674 7.92 7.67 21.25
C LEU A 674 7.87 6.81 22.53
N VAL A 675 8.75 5.80 22.66
CA VAL A 675 8.82 4.94 23.86
C VAL A 675 9.45 5.68 25.04
N THR A 676 10.52 6.45 24.83
CA THR A 676 11.17 7.23 25.91
C THR A 676 10.24 8.33 26.42
N LYS A 677 9.53 9.03 25.54
CA LYS A 677 8.49 10.01 25.93
C LYS A 677 7.38 9.38 26.77
N ASN A 678 6.82 8.25 26.32
CA ASN A 678 5.69 7.61 27.01
C ASN A 678 6.06 6.99 28.37
N ASN A 679 7.33 6.61 28.59
CA ASN A 679 7.80 5.96 29.83
C ASN A 679 8.58 6.89 30.79
N GLY A 680 9.00 8.07 30.34
CA GLY A 680 9.84 8.99 31.11
C GLY A 680 11.31 8.57 31.22
N GLN A 681 12.12 9.40 31.88
CA GLN A 681 13.60 9.33 31.87
C GLN A 681 14.22 8.02 32.41
N ASN A 682 13.47 7.15 33.09
CA ASN A 682 13.98 5.86 33.61
C ASN A 682 13.83 4.68 32.62
N GLY A 683 13.39 4.92 31.38
CA GLY A 683 13.07 3.86 30.40
C GLY A 683 14.24 3.07 29.77
N LEU A 684 15.48 3.25 30.21
CA LEU A 684 16.70 2.74 29.54
C LEU A 684 16.99 1.22 29.69
N GLN A 685 16.02 0.41 30.10
CA GLN A 685 16.12 -1.06 30.09
C GLN A 685 14.94 -1.72 29.36
N ALA A 686 14.91 -1.52 28.04
CA ALA A 686 14.02 -2.24 27.12
C ALA A 686 14.84 -2.90 26.00
N GLY A 687 15.59 -3.96 26.35
CA GLY A 687 16.13 -4.88 25.35
C GLY A 687 15.00 -5.49 24.51
N ILE A 688 15.23 -5.71 23.22
CA ILE A 688 14.18 -6.10 22.27
C ILE A 688 13.74 -7.56 22.52
N GLN A 689 12.80 -7.75 23.44
CA GLN A 689 12.18 -9.04 23.75
C GLN A 689 10.67 -8.97 23.49
N PHE A 690 10.18 -9.87 22.63
CA PHE A 690 8.76 -9.95 22.24
C PHE A 690 7.97 -10.90 23.16
N ASN A 691 8.03 -10.67 24.48
CA ASN A 691 7.22 -11.37 25.49
C ASN A 691 7.15 -10.52 26.79
N ASP A 692 6.12 -10.53 27.64
CA ASP A 692 4.80 -11.19 27.57
C ASP A 692 3.77 -10.52 28.53
N THR A 693 2.53 -11.00 28.52
CA THR A 693 1.52 -10.96 29.59
C THR A 693 0.86 -9.62 30.02
N ASN A 694 -0.30 -9.76 30.66
CA ASN A 694 -1.18 -8.68 31.11
C ASN A 694 -0.64 -7.95 32.36
N GLY A 695 -0.75 -6.62 32.37
CA GLY A 695 -0.70 -5.79 33.57
C GLY A 695 -1.84 -4.76 33.55
N VAL A 696 -2.82 -4.89 34.44
CA VAL A 696 -3.91 -3.91 34.62
C VAL A 696 -3.64 -3.09 35.89
N ASN A 697 -4.03 -1.81 35.86
CA ASN A 697 -3.79 -0.75 36.86
C ASN A 697 -2.42 -0.06 36.78
N GLY A 698 -2.39 1.05 36.04
CA GLY A 698 -1.47 2.18 36.27
C GLY A 698 -2.31 3.42 36.59
N THR A 699 -2.01 4.11 37.69
CA THR A 699 -2.76 5.31 38.13
C THR A 699 -2.45 6.53 37.28
N LYS A 700 -3.46 7.37 36.99
CA LYS A 700 -3.25 8.68 36.35
C LYS A 700 -2.22 9.52 37.14
N PRO A 701 -1.16 10.04 36.50
CA PRO A 701 -0.46 11.21 37.01
C PRO A 701 -1.41 12.41 37.06
N LEU A 702 -1.28 13.27 38.06
CA LEU A 702 -2.00 14.54 38.11
C LEU A 702 -1.25 15.59 37.29
N GLU A 703 -1.99 16.40 36.54
CA GLU A 703 -1.50 17.70 36.08
C GLU A 703 -1.38 18.64 37.29
N ASN A 704 -0.16 19.02 37.65
CA ASN A 704 0.21 20.37 38.08
C ASN A 704 1.72 20.43 38.40
N GLY A 705 2.42 21.42 37.83
CA GLY A 705 3.88 21.52 37.91
C GLY A 705 4.41 22.90 37.55
N ILE A 706 3.73 23.97 37.99
CA ILE A 706 4.18 25.35 37.75
C ILE A 706 5.42 25.62 38.62
N ASN A 707 6.59 25.70 37.98
CA ASN A 707 7.64 26.70 38.27
C ASN A 707 8.69 26.69 37.15
N GLY A 708 9.15 27.88 36.77
CA GLY A 708 9.79 28.11 35.47
C GLY A 708 11.29 27.82 35.39
N HIS A 709 11.72 27.61 34.14
CA HIS A 709 13.02 27.97 33.59
C HIS A 709 12.81 28.37 32.12
N SER A 710 13.55 29.36 31.60
CA SER A 710 13.43 29.79 30.19
C SER A 710 13.78 28.66 29.24
N ASP A 711 14.80 27.91 29.63
CA ASP A 711 15.32 26.67 29.06
C ASP A 711 14.19 25.67 28.71
N GLY A 712 13.10 25.64 29.48
CA GLY A 712 11.97 24.74 29.27
C GLY A 712 11.15 25.04 28.00
N ILE A 713 11.17 26.29 27.52
CA ILE A 713 10.47 26.69 26.28
C ILE A 713 11.34 26.37 25.06
N GLU A 714 12.64 26.65 25.13
CA GLU A 714 13.61 26.30 24.08
C GLU A 714 13.68 24.77 23.88
N ASN A 715 13.79 24.00 24.98
CA ASN A 715 13.75 22.52 24.92
C ASN A 715 12.41 21.98 24.37
N THR A 716 11.28 22.66 24.56
CA THR A 716 10.01 22.23 23.92
C THR A 716 9.94 22.63 22.45
N MET A 717 10.58 23.72 22.02
CA MET A 717 10.64 24.10 20.61
C MET A 717 11.58 23.19 19.79
N GLU A 718 12.77 22.86 20.30
CA GLU A 718 13.66 21.88 19.66
C GLU A 718 12.98 20.51 19.52
N GLU A 719 12.32 20.03 20.58
CA GLU A 719 11.62 18.74 20.55
C GLU A 719 10.33 18.77 19.69
N LEU A 720 9.76 19.95 19.38
CA LEU A 720 8.70 20.09 18.39
C LEU A 720 9.22 20.02 16.95
N ASP A 721 10.30 20.74 16.61
CA ASP A 721 10.87 20.68 15.26
C ASP A 721 11.54 19.32 14.97
N LYS A 722 12.09 18.67 16.01
CA LYS A 722 12.51 17.26 15.94
C LYS A 722 11.35 16.33 15.59
N GLN A 723 10.15 16.55 16.14
CA GLN A 723 8.96 15.77 15.78
C GLN A 723 8.47 16.08 14.36
N ARG A 724 8.43 17.36 13.96
CA ARG A 724 8.14 17.78 12.57
C ARG A 724 9.11 17.11 11.59
N SER A 725 10.41 17.13 11.88
CA SER A 725 11.44 16.46 11.10
C SER A 725 11.25 14.94 11.01
N GLN A 726 10.74 14.29 12.06
CA GLN A 726 10.38 12.86 12.05
C GLN A 726 9.13 12.58 11.18
N GLU A 727 8.11 13.46 11.21
CA GLU A 727 6.97 13.37 10.29
C GLU A 727 7.39 13.51 8.81
N ILE A 728 8.26 14.48 8.52
CA ILE A 728 8.78 14.75 7.16
C ILE A 728 9.64 13.58 6.67
N ALA A 729 10.53 13.06 7.51
CA ALA A 729 11.31 11.85 7.21
C ALA A 729 10.40 10.63 6.96
N ALA A 730 9.32 10.46 7.74
CA ALA A 730 8.34 9.39 7.53
C ALA A 730 7.53 9.58 6.23
N LYS A 731 7.18 10.82 5.86
CA LYS A 731 6.53 11.16 4.58
C LYS A 731 7.37 10.67 3.41
N ALA A 732 8.64 11.10 3.35
CA ALA A 732 9.58 10.73 2.29
C ALA A 732 9.87 9.22 2.26
N LEU A 733 10.27 8.63 3.39
CA LEU A 733 10.60 7.22 3.52
C LEU A 733 9.46 6.30 3.08
N SER A 734 8.25 6.57 3.56
CA SER A 734 7.10 5.71 3.30
C SER A 734 6.68 5.77 1.82
N ALA A 735 6.90 6.91 1.16
CA ALA A 735 6.71 7.07 -0.27
C ALA A 735 7.80 6.36 -1.09
N ILE A 736 9.09 6.48 -0.73
CA ILE A 736 10.21 5.75 -1.38
C ILE A 736 9.91 4.25 -1.39
N LEU A 737 9.61 3.67 -0.22
CA LEU A 737 9.30 2.24 -0.10
C LEU A 737 8.10 1.83 -0.96
N LEU A 738 7.05 2.67 -1.01
CA LEU A 738 5.85 2.36 -1.78
C LEU A 738 6.05 2.48 -3.29
N LEU A 739 6.78 3.51 -3.75
CA LEU A 739 7.07 3.80 -5.15
C LEU A 739 8.00 2.73 -5.73
N LEU A 740 9.08 2.37 -5.05
CA LEU A 740 9.97 1.28 -5.48
C LEU A 740 9.22 -0.05 -5.56
N LEU A 741 8.44 -0.41 -4.53
CA LEU A 741 7.57 -1.60 -4.56
C LEU A 741 6.44 -1.52 -5.61
N LYS A 742 6.17 -0.36 -6.21
CA LYS A 742 5.20 -0.19 -7.29
C LYS A 742 5.86 -0.32 -8.65
N TRP A 743 6.95 0.42 -8.89
CA TRP A 743 7.73 0.39 -10.12
C TRP A 743 8.39 -0.95 -10.38
N PHE A 744 9.12 -1.51 -9.40
CA PHE A 744 9.70 -2.86 -9.53
C PHE A 744 8.64 -3.92 -9.86
N LYS A 745 7.41 -3.82 -9.32
CA LYS A 745 6.34 -4.80 -9.61
C LYS A 745 5.77 -4.69 -11.02
N VAL A 746 5.81 -3.51 -11.63
CA VAL A 746 5.35 -3.31 -13.02
C VAL A 746 6.48 -3.63 -14.01
N SER A 747 7.74 -3.38 -13.64
CA SER A 747 8.95 -3.86 -14.32
C SER A 747 9.02 -5.39 -14.34
N HIS A 748 9.44 -6.04 -13.25
CA HIS A 748 9.53 -7.48 -13.14
C HIS A 748 9.18 -8.00 -11.74
N ILE A 749 8.30 -9.01 -11.66
CA ILE A 749 7.81 -9.54 -10.38
C ILE A 749 8.93 -9.92 -9.39
N LEU A 750 10.06 -10.48 -9.84
CA LEU A 750 11.13 -10.88 -8.93
C LEU A 750 11.92 -9.68 -8.34
N GLN A 751 11.98 -8.54 -9.04
CA GLN A 751 12.53 -7.28 -8.47
C GLN A 751 11.69 -6.80 -7.27
N TYR A 752 10.37 -6.93 -7.39
CA TYR A 752 9.44 -6.66 -6.30
C TYR A 752 9.57 -7.67 -5.16
N GLU A 753 9.66 -8.97 -5.46
CA GLU A 753 9.78 -10.00 -4.43
C GLU A 753 11.08 -9.83 -3.65
N TYR A 754 12.22 -9.54 -4.31
CA TYR A 754 13.49 -9.20 -3.67
C TYR A 754 13.36 -8.01 -2.72
N MET A 755 12.78 -6.88 -3.17
CA MET A 755 12.55 -5.72 -2.30
C MET A 755 11.64 -6.04 -1.08
N THR A 756 10.68 -6.95 -1.22
CA THR A 756 9.89 -7.42 -0.05
C THR A 756 10.64 -8.41 0.86
N GLN A 757 11.61 -9.16 0.33
CA GLN A 757 12.49 -10.03 1.13
C GLN A 757 13.43 -9.17 1.98
N LEU A 758 14.08 -8.14 1.39
CA LEU A 758 14.90 -7.17 2.11
C LEU A 758 14.17 -6.49 3.26
N LEU A 759 12.91 -6.07 3.04
CA LEU A 759 12.07 -5.50 4.10
C LEU A 759 11.74 -6.51 5.20
N LEU A 760 11.41 -7.75 4.83
CA LEU A 760 11.09 -8.79 5.80
C LEU A 760 12.29 -9.14 6.69
N ASP A 761 13.46 -9.34 6.09
CA ASP A 761 14.70 -9.72 6.78
C ASP A 761 15.25 -8.56 7.61
N SER A 762 14.99 -7.31 7.19
CA SER A 762 15.25 -6.10 7.98
C SER A 762 14.18 -5.81 9.04
N ASN A 763 13.34 -6.79 9.40
CA ASN A 763 12.33 -6.72 10.46
C ASN A 763 11.23 -5.64 10.29
N TYR A 764 10.87 -5.28 9.05
CA TYR A 764 9.82 -4.28 8.75
C TYR A 764 8.47 -4.57 9.44
N VAL A 765 8.04 -5.83 9.44
CA VAL A 765 6.72 -6.24 9.98
C VAL A 765 6.60 -5.94 11.48
N PRO A 766 7.45 -6.48 12.39
CA PRO A 766 7.36 -6.14 13.80
C PRO A 766 7.64 -4.66 14.10
N LEU A 767 8.52 -3.99 13.32
CA LEU A 767 8.84 -2.57 13.51
C LEU A 767 7.63 -1.65 13.29
N ILE A 768 6.91 -1.80 12.19
CA ILE A 768 5.72 -0.97 11.89
C ILE A 768 4.54 -1.33 12.80
N LEU A 769 4.41 -2.61 13.19
CA LEU A 769 3.44 -2.99 14.22
C LEU A 769 3.77 -2.39 15.59
N LYS A 770 5.06 -2.18 15.91
CA LYS A 770 5.48 -1.47 17.12
C LYS A 770 5.16 0.02 17.03
N LEU A 771 5.37 0.66 15.86
CA LEU A 771 4.99 2.06 15.63
C LEU A 771 3.49 2.31 15.87
N TRP A 772 2.58 1.49 15.34
CA TRP A 772 1.14 1.61 15.62
C TRP A 772 0.72 1.14 17.03
N GLN A 773 1.60 0.45 17.77
CA GLN A 773 1.39 0.19 19.18
C GLN A 773 1.69 1.45 20.03
N THR A 774 2.78 2.16 19.72
CA THR A 774 3.29 3.30 20.51
C THR A 774 2.68 4.64 20.11
N GLN A 775 2.41 4.87 18.84
CA GLN A 775 1.79 6.10 18.33
C GLN A 775 0.26 6.05 18.46
N GLU A 776 -0.35 7.11 19.02
CA GLU A 776 -1.80 7.28 19.00
C GLU A 776 -2.24 7.79 17.62
N ILE A 777 -2.40 6.87 16.66
CA ILE A 777 -2.59 7.21 15.24
C ILE A 777 -3.79 8.14 14.96
N GLY A 778 -4.88 8.04 15.72
CA GLY A 778 -6.02 8.95 15.57
C GLY A 778 -5.66 10.40 15.95
N ARG A 779 -4.90 10.58 17.04
CA ARG A 779 -4.38 11.88 17.46
C ARG A 779 -3.32 12.41 16.50
N ALA A 780 -2.39 11.56 16.08
CA ALA A 780 -1.31 11.92 15.16
C ALA A 780 -1.82 12.36 13.78
N CYS A 781 -2.88 11.73 13.24
CA CYS A 781 -3.50 12.19 11.99
C CYS A 781 -4.22 13.54 12.15
N HIS A 782 -4.81 13.80 13.32
CA HIS A 782 -5.72 14.93 13.54
C HIS A 782 -5.01 16.24 13.95
N PHE A 783 -3.92 16.18 14.73
CA PHE A 783 -3.18 17.38 15.15
C PHE A 783 -1.98 17.65 14.24
N ARG A 784 -1.81 18.91 13.82
CA ARG A 784 -0.69 19.43 13.00
C ARG A 784 0.40 20.01 13.91
N LEU A 785 1.68 19.73 13.62
CA LEU A 785 2.86 20.19 14.39
C LEU A 785 3.57 21.41 13.79
N GLU A 786 2.92 22.11 12.85
CA GLU A 786 3.50 23.27 12.16
C GLU A 786 3.36 24.56 12.99
N ARG A 787 4.28 25.50 12.76
CA ARG A 787 4.37 26.80 13.42
C ARG A 787 4.42 27.89 12.35
N GLU A 788 3.28 28.53 12.07
CA GLU A 788 3.17 29.46 10.95
C GLU A 788 4.06 30.70 11.10
N ASP A 789 4.39 31.08 12.34
CA ASP A 789 5.39 32.09 12.72
C ASP A 789 6.87 31.65 12.52
N LYS A 790 7.10 30.40 12.11
CA LYS A 790 8.43 29.81 11.85
C LYS A 790 8.55 29.13 10.48
N ASN A 791 7.48 29.04 9.70
CA ASN A 791 7.52 28.56 8.32
C ASN A 791 8.50 29.39 7.45
N PHE A 792 9.19 28.74 6.50
CA PHE A 792 10.17 29.36 5.60
C PHE A 792 9.67 30.67 4.96
N PHE A 793 8.45 30.69 4.45
CA PHE A 793 7.86 31.87 3.80
C PHE A 793 7.55 33.02 4.78
N TYR A 794 7.12 32.70 6.01
CA TYR A 794 6.94 33.71 7.06
C TYR A 794 8.28 34.32 7.44
N PHE A 795 9.33 33.49 7.61
CA PHE A 795 10.69 33.96 7.85
C PHE A 795 11.17 34.89 6.72
N CYS A 796 10.97 34.50 5.46
CA CYS A 796 11.33 35.30 4.29
C CYS A 796 10.63 36.67 4.33
N GLN A 797 9.30 36.69 4.51
CA GLN A 797 8.53 37.93 4.62
C GLN A 797 8.98 38.79 5.81
N ALA A 798 9.14 38.22 7.00
CA ALA A 798 9.57 38.93 8.21
C ALA A 798 10.97 39.55 8.12
N ASN A 799 11.85 39.01 7.26
CA ASN A 799 13.19 39.54 7.00
C ASN A 799 13.25 40.34 5.65
N SER A 800 12.13 40.56 4.97
CA SER A 800 12.04 41.29 3.68
C SER A 800 11.83 42.79 3.85
N ARG A 801 11.89 43.54 2.73
CA ARG A 801 11.52 44.96 2.66
C ARG A 801 10.04 45.24 2.98
N LYS A 802 9.16 44.23 2.94
CA LYS A 802 7.74 44.35 3.37
C LYS A 802 7.56 44.27 4.89
N GLY A 803 8.49 43.66 5.61
CA GLY A 803 8.33 43.34 7.04
C GLY A 803 7.37 42.17 7.30
N PRO A 804 7.20 41.76 8.57
CA PRO A 804 6.33 40.64 8.96
C PRO A 804 4.87 40.90 8.59
N PRO A 805 4.05 39.85 8.35
CA PRO A 805 2.62 40.03 8.13
C PRO A 805 1.94 40.60 9.38
N ASP A 806 0.93 41.46 9.17
CA ASP A 806 0.16 42.04 10.27
C ASP A 806 -0.52 40.96 11.13
N ALA A 807 -0.36 41.06 12.45
CA ALA A 807 -0.87 40.08 13.41
C ALA A 807 -2.41 40.04 13.52
N SER A 808 -3.12 40.88 12.77
CA SER A 808 -4.56 41.12 12.85
C SER A 808 -5.36 40.42 11.73
N ARG A 809 -4.96 39.20 11.35
CA ARG A 809 -5.71 38.41 10.34
C ARG A 809 -5.69 36.89 10.49
N SER A 810 -5.84 36.40 11.72
CA SER A 810 -6.51 35.11 11.93
C SER A 810 -8.02 35.31 11.75
N ASP A 811 -8.67 34.48 10.92
CA ASP A 811 -10.12 34.56 10.68
C ASP A 811 -10.91 34.03 11.89
N VAL A 812 -11.09 34.88 12.90
CA VAL A 812 -12.03 34.66 14.00
C VAL A 812 -13.26 35.54 13.78
N ASN A 813 -14.40 34.89 13.51
CA ASN A 813 -15.70 35.56 13.53
C ASN A 813 -16.03 36.06 14.94
N GLY A 814 -15.72 37.32 15.24
CA GLY A 814 -15.92 37.88 16.58
C GLY A 814 -15.44 39.32 16.71
N ALA A 815 -16.15 40.26 16.08
CA ALA A 815 -15.87 41.69 16.25
C ALA A 815 -16.20 42.13 17.70
N LEU A 816 -15.17 42.30 18.51
CA LEU A 816 -15.18 43.06 19.75
C LEU A 816 -14.00 44.04 19.70
N GLU A 817 -14.32 45.33 19.68
CA GLU A 817 -13.32 46.40 19.67
C GLU A 817 -12.72 46.56 21.08
N ASP A 818 -11.40 46.46 21.21
CA ASP A 818 -10.72 46.73 22.47
C ASP A 818 -10.82 48.22 22.83
N SER A 819 -11.67 48.52 23.82
CA SER A 819 -11.85 49.87 24.38
C SER A 819 -11.11 49.99 25.71
N GLU A 820 -9.98 50.71 25.70
CA GLU A 820 -9.15 50.97 26.88
C GLU A 820 -9.87 51.84 27.95
N ASP A 821 -10.39 51.24 29.04
CA ASP A 821 -10.60 51.95 30.33
C ASP A 821 -10.68 50.97 31.53
N GLU A 822 -9.55 50.68 32.18
CA GLU A 822 -9.47 49.78 33.35
C GLU A 822 -9.76 50.50 34.69
N ALA A 823 -10.96 51.08 34.85
CA ALA A 823 -11.28 51.91 36.02
C ALA A 823 -12.70 51.79 36.63
N ALA A 824 -13.46 50.71 36.39
CA ALA A 824 -14.83 50.56 36.94
C ALA A 824 -15.12 49.18 37.58
N PRO A 825 -15.65 49.11 38.83
CA PRO A 825 -16.12 47.86 39.42
C PRO A 825 -17.47 47.42 38.80
N PRO A 826 -17.73 46.11 38.65
CA PRO A 826 -18.92 45.62 37.95
C PRO A 826 -20.23 45.96 38.71
N PRO A 827 -21.31 46.36 38.00
CA PRO A 827 -22.54 46.82 38.63
C PRO A 827 -23.34 45.67 39.26
N ILE A 828 -23.71 45.84 40.54
CA ILE A 828 -24.51 44.86 41.31
C ILE A 828 -25.94 44.82 40.75
N LYS A 829 -26.28 43.73 40.05
CA LYS A 829 -27.62 43.53 39.45
C LYS A 829 -28.69 43.25 40.52
N LEU A 830 -29.40 44.31 40.94
CA LEU A 830 -30.52 44.26 41.88
C LEU A 830 -31.84 43.76 41.23
N LYS A 831 -31.82 42.55 40.66
CA LYS A 831 -33.02 41.71 40.43
C LYS A 831 -32.65 40.31 39.93
N ARG A 832 -33.54 39.36 40.17
CA ARG A 832 -33.50 37.98 39.68
C ARG A 832 -34.83 37.71 38.98
N ASP A 833 -34.88 37.98 37.69
CA ASP A 833 -36.05 37.71 36.86
C ASP A 833 -35.85 36.43 36.03
N SER A 834 -36.95 35.90 35.48
CA SER A 834 -37.11 34.50 35.11
C SER A 834 -36.74 34.16 33.66
N ALA A 835 -36.53 32.87 33.39
CA ALA A 835 -36.23 32.36 32.06
C ALA A 835 -37.45 32.44 31.13
N GLU A 836 -37.26 33.04 29.96
CA GLU A 836 -38.04 32.80 28.75
C GLU A 836 -37.08 32.38 27.63
N GLU A 837 -37.34 31.23 27.01
CA GLU A 837 -36.46 30.62 26.00
C GLU A 837 -36.67 31.31 24.64
N VAL A 838 -35.90 32.37 24.38
CA VAL A 838 -35.79 32.91 23.02
C VAL A 838 -34.86 32.00 22.22
N LEU A 839 -35.45 31.10 21.43
CA LEU A 839 -34.74 30.20 20.51
C LEU A 839 -34.13 30.98 19.33
N SER A 840 -33.04 31.68 19.58
CA SER A 840 -32.04 31.96 18.52
C SER A 840 -31.36 30.65 18.13
N PRO A 841 -31.16 30.37 16.83
CA PRO A 841 -30.44 29.17 16.40
C PRO A 841 -28.93 29.38 16.62
N THR A 842 -28.46 29.10 17.84
CA THR A 842 -27.04 28.86 18.07
C THR A 842 -26.65 27.58 17.36
N MET A 843 -26.12 27.71 16.15
CA MET A 843 -25.13 26.75 15.67
C MET A 843 -23.89 26.94 16.53
N ASP A 844 -23.87 26.29 17.69
CA ASP A 844 -22.66 26.14 18.49
C ASP A 844 -21.62 25.49 17.58
N SER A 845 -20.53 26.22 17.29
CA SER A 845 -19.40 25.67 16.56
C SER A 845 -18.82 24.55 17.42
N LEU A 846 -19.03 23.30 16.97
CA LEU A 846 -18.51 22.13 17.65
C LEU A 846 -16.98 22.15 17.52
N ASP A 847 -16.30 22.68 18.53
CA ASP A 847 -14.83 22.67 18.58
C ASP A 847 -14.34 21.22 18.64
N PHE A 848 -13.84 20.72 17.50
CA PHE A 848 -13.27 19.38 17.33
C PHE A 848 -11.90 19.27 18.02
N THR A 849 -11.87 19.53 19.33
CA THR A 849 -10.74 19.32 20.24
C THR A 849 -10.37 17.84 20.43
N HIS A 850 -11.21 16.93 19.91
CA HIS A 850 -10.98 15.50 19.86
C HIS A 850 -11.22 14.99 18.43
N PRO A 851 -10.40 14.03 17.93
CA PRO A 851 -10.56 13.50 16.59
C PRO A 851 -11.96 12.90 16.36
N PRO A 852 -12.63 13.18 15.24
CA PRO A 852 -13.89 12.51 14.91
C PRO A 852 -13.66 11.00 14.75
N GLU A 853 -14.48 10.19 15.41
CA GLU A 853 -14.41 8.72 15.38
C GLU A 853 -15.67 8.08 14.77
N ILE A 854 -15.44 7.04 13.99
CA ILE A 854 -16.47 6.13 13.47
C ILE A 854 -16.21 4.69 13.94
N ASP A 855 -17.23 3.83 13.91
CA ASP A 855 -17.10 2.41 14.26
C ASP A 855 -16.52 1.57 13.10
N GLU A 856 -16.32 0.27 13.31
CA GLU A 856 -15.71 -0.59 12.30
C GLU A 856 -16.53 -0.70 11.00
N LEU A 857 -17.86 -0.52 11.07
CA LEU A 857 -18.76 -0.52 9.91
C LEU A 857 -18.85 0.87 9.23
N GLY A 858 -18.59 1.94 9.98
CA GLY A 858 -18.59 3.32 9.50
C GLY A 858 -19.68 4.20 10.12
N TYR A 859 -20.32 3.77 11.21
CA TYR A 859 -21.29 4.59 11.94
C TYR A 859 -20.58 5.58 12.87
N PRO A 860 -21.03 6.85 12.98
CA PRO A 860 -20.42 7.83 13.85
C PRO A 860 -20.46 7.41 15.33
N GLN A 861 -19.38 7.68 16.05
CA GLN A 861 -19.28 7.54 17.51
C GLN A 861 -19.18 8.91 18.19
N THR A 862 -18.53 9.87 17.54
CA THR A 862 -18.60 11.31 17.84
C THR A 862 -19.62 12.00 16.92
N PRO A 863 -20.00 13.27 17.15
CA PRO A 863 -20.44 14.13 16.05
C PRO A 863 -19.38 14.15 14.93
N LEU A 864 -19.83 14.47 13.71
CA LEU A 864 -18.97 14.73 12.55
C LEU A 864 -19.10 16.20 12.15
N PRO A 865 -18.05 16.80 11.57
CA PRO A 865 -18.10 18.16 11.06
C PRO A 865 -19.05 18.27 9.86
N LEU A 866 -19.58 19.47 9.62
CA LEU A 866 -20.43 19.76 8.45
C LEU A 866 -19.59 20.00 7.20
N ASP A 867 -18.47 20.72 7.36
CA ASP A 867 -17.48 20.99 6.32
C ASP A 867 -16.20 20.15 6.53
N PRO A 868 -15.45 19.78 5.47
CA PRO A 868 -14.24 18.97 5.61
C PRO A 868 -13.16 19.66 6.46
N LEU A 869 -12.54 18.93 7.40
CA LEU A 869 -11.46 19.46 8.23
C LEU A 869 -10.21 19.73 7.38
N LYS A 870 -9.83 21.02 7.24
CA LYS A 870 -8.52 21.43 6.70
C LYS A 870 -7.37 21.29 7.69
N ASN A 871 -7.63 21.53 8.98
CA ASN A 871 -6.61 21.48 10.03
C ASN A 871 -6.37 20.04 10.51
N TYR A 872 -5.40 19.36 9.87
CA TYR A 872 -4.94 18.01 10.23
C TYR A 872 -3.49 17.76 9.75
N SER A 873 -2.85 16.64 10.15
CA SER A 873 -1.51 16.28 9.68
C SER A 873 -1.57 15.41 8.42
N TYR A 874 -1.44 16.06 7.25
CA TYR A 874 -1.27 15.36 5.96
C TYR A 874 -0.11 14.35 6.02
N ARG A 875 1.03 14.75 6.64
CA ARG A 875 2.22 13.89 6.79
C ARG A 875 1.91 12.56 7.48
N ASN A 876 1.20 12.59 8.61
CA ASN A 876 0.85 11.37 9.33
C ASN A 876 -0.20 10.52 8.60
N VAL A 877 -1.23 11.14 8.01
CA VAL A 877 -2.25 10.43 7.21
C VAL A 877 -1.60 9.73 6.01
N PHE A 878 -0.81 10.45 5.22
CA PHE A 878 -0.09 9.95 4.05
C PHE A 878 0.88 8.83 4.43
N SER A 879 1.70 9.03 5.48
CA SER A 879 2.66 8.03 5.95
C SER A 879 1.98 6.76 6.46
N ALA A 880 0.87 6.87 7.22
CA ALA A 880 0.12 5.72 7.69
C ALA A 880 -0.56 4.95 6.55
N ILE A 881 -1.11 5.65 5.55
CA ILE A 881 -1.61 5.02 4.31
C ILE A 881 -0.48 4.25 3.61
N ASN A 882 0.71 4.86 3.48
CA ASN A 882 1.87 4.22 2.85
C ASN A 882 2.35 2.99 3.62
N TYR A 883 2.50 3.06 4.95
CA TYR A 883 2.90 1.94 5.78
C TYR A 883 1.90 0.77 5.71
N LEU A 884 0.58 1.04 5.68
CA LEU A 884 -0.44 0.01 5.45
C LEU A 884 -0.31 -0.60 4.04
N ARG A 885 -0.06 0.21 3.01
CA ARG A 885 0.12 -0.25 1.62
C ARG A 885 1.37 -1.11 1.44
N VAL A 886 2.48 -0.73 2.07
CA VAL A 886 3.74 -1.48 2.06
C VAL A 886 3.59 -2.78 2.87
N LEU A 887 2.96 -2.74 4.05
CA LEU A 887 2.71 -3.97 4.83
C LEU A 887 1.77 -4.94 4.10
N GLN A 888 0.74 -4.41 3.41
CA GLN A 888 -0.17 -5.22 2.59
C GLN A 888 0.54 -5.80 1.37
N LYS A 889 1.50 -5.07 0.77
CA LYS A 889 2.37 -5.59 -0.30
C LYS A 889 3.27 -6.72 0.19
N VAL A 890 3.93 -6.56 1.34
CA VAL A 890 4.82 -7.58 1.92
C VAL A 890 4.05 -8.87 2.25
N THR A 891 2.77 -8.79 2.66
CA THR A 891 2.02 -9.93 3.22
C THR A 891 0.92 -10.55 2.33
N ARG A 892 0.36 -9.84 1.34
CA ARG A 892 -0.74 -10.36 0.50
C ARG A 892 -0.34 -11.63 -0.26
N ARG A 893 -1.13 -12.70 -0.10
CA ARG A 893 -0.94 -14.03 -0.73
C ARG A 893 0.40 -14.71 -0.36
N LYS A 894 1.07 -14.29 0.71
CA LYS A 894 2.30 -14.90 1.26
C LYS A 894 2.00 -15.49 2.64
N THR A 895 1.61 -16.77 2.70
CA THR A 895 1.08 -17.41 3.92
C THR A 895 1.99 -17.22 5.14
N HIS A 896 3.29 -17.51 5.01
CA HIS A 896 4.28 -17.36 6.08
C HIS A 896 4.30 -15.92 6.65
N ARG A 897 4.26 -14.92 5.78
CA ARG A 897 4.28 -13.49 6.15
C ARG A 897 2.95 -13.01 6.73
N ALA A 898 1.83 -13.62 6.33
CA ALA A 898 0.52 -13.37 6.92
C ALA A 898 0.39 -13.98 8.33
N LEU A 899 0.99 -15.15 8.57
CA LEU A 899 1.06 -15.76 9.91
C LEU A 899 1.82 -14.87 10.91
N LEU A 900 2.90 -14.21 10.49
CA LEU A 900 3.62 -13.23 11.33
C LEU A 900 2.70 -12.12 11.86
N LEU A 901 1.75 -11.61 11.05
CA LEU A 901 0.77 -10.61 11.50
C LEU A 901 -0.11 -11.11 12.65
N VAL A 902 -0.41 -12.42 12.67
CA VAL A 902 -1.23 -13.06 13.70
C VAL A 902 -0.39 -13.37 14.94
N SER A 903 0.84 -13.86 14.77
CA SER A 903 1.81 -14.08 15.86
C SER A 903 2.14 -12.80 16.61
N TYR A 904 2.35 -11.68 15.91
CA TYR A 904 2.53 -10.34 16.50
C TYR A 904 1.22 -9.69 16.97
N LYS A 905 0.11 -10.45 17.02
CA LYS A 905 -1.22 -10.05 17.53
C LYS A 905 -1.81 -8.80 16.83
N SER A 906 -1.37 -8.47 15.62
CA SER A 906 -1.51 -7.14 14.97
C SER A 906 -2.93 -6.57 14.92
N SER A 907 -3.95 -7.45 14.91
CA SER A 907 -5.37 -7.10 15.00
C SER A 907 -5.72 -6.08 16.10
N SER A 908 -5.04 -6.08 17.25
CA SER A 908 -5.27 -5.11 18.34
C SER A 908 -4.84 -3.69 17.98
N HIS A 909 -3.78 -3.55 17.19
CA HIS A 909 -3.21 -2.25 16.80
C HIS A 909 -3.94 -1.71 15.56
N LEU A 910 -4.10 -2.56 14.53
CA LEU A 910 -4.82 -2.25 13.29
C LEU A 910 -6.28 -1.84 13.53
N LYS A 911 -6.93 -2.34 14.59
CA LYS A 911 -8.31 -1.95 14.94
C LYS A 911 -8.44 -0.46 15.30
N LYS A 912 -7.40 0.18 15.84
CA LYS A 912 -7.42 1.64 16.11
C LYS A 912 -7.59 2.44 14.81
N THR A 913 -6.88 2.04 13.75
CA THR A 913 -6.88 2.73 12.45
C THR A 913 -8.24 2.71 11.75
N LEU A 914 -9.10 1.72 12.04
CA LEU A 914 -10.47 1.70 11.53
C LEU A 914 -11.33 2.85 12.07
N LYS A 915 -11.01 3.40 13.25
CA LYS A 915 -11.81 4.47 13.88
C LYS A 915 -11.72 5.81 13.14
N ILE A 916 -10.66 6.00 12.33
CA ILE A 916 -10.39 7.24 11.61
C ILE A 916 -11.29 7.29 10.36
N PRO A 917 -12.11 8.36 10.16
CA PRO A 917 -12.96 8.53 8.99
C PRO A 917 -12.16 8.99 7.76
N ILE A 918 -11.24 8.14 7.31
CA ILE A 918 -10.46 8.33 6.08
C ILE A 918 -10.50 7.00 5.31
N GLN A 919 -11.14 7.01 4.14
CA GLN A 919 -11.51 5.80 3.40
C GLN A 919 -10.30 4.94 3.01
N MET A 920 -9.19 5.56 2.60
CA MET A 920 -7.95 4.86 2.22
C MET A 920 -7.28 4.13 3.40
N LEU A 921 -7.24 4.74 4.59
CA LEU A 921 -6.72 4.10 5.82
C LEU A 921 -7.56 2.85 6.15
N ARG A 922 -8.88 3.00 6.18
CA ARG A 922 -9.82 1.89 6.43
C ARG A 922 -9.69 0.77 5.40
N TYR A 923 -9.66 1.10 4.11
CA TYR A 923 -9.59 0.12 3.01
C TYR A 923 -8.33 -0.76 3.05
N TYR A 924 -7.15 -0.19 3.26
CA TYR A 924 -5.92 -0.98 3.37
C TYR A 924 -5.83 -1.75 4.70
N THR A 925 -6.41 -1.21 5.78
CA THR A 925 -6.54 -1.92 7.06
C THR A 925 -7.46 -3.15 6.93
N LEU A 926 -8.59 -3.04 6.25
CA LEU A 926 -9.50 -4.17 5.97
C LEU A 926 -8.86 -5.24 5.07
N LYS A 927 -7.99 -4.86 4.13
CA LYS A 927 -7.18 -5.83 3.36
C LYS A 927 -6.18 -6.62 4.22
N LEU A 928 -5.59 -5.98 5.23
CA LEU A 928 -4.73 -6.66 6.20
C LEU A 928 -5.54 -7.60 7.11
N PHE A 929 -6.77 -7.24 7.48
CA PHE A 929 -7.69 -8.15 8.17
C PHE A 929 -8.09 -9.35 7.30
N LYS A 930 -8.51 -9.14 6.04
CA LYS A 930 -8.86 -10.23 5.09
C LYS A 930 -7.74 -11.28 4.97
N SER A 931 -6.49 -10.83 5.02
CA SER A 931 -5.29 -11.68 4.93
C SER A 931 -4.98 -12.47 6.21
N GLN A 932 -5.56 -12.10 7.36
CA GLN A 932 -5.34 -12.75 8.67
C GLN A 932 -6.47 -13.69 9.09
N VAL A 933 -7.72 -13.38 8.74
CA VAL A 933 -8.92 -14.10 9.20
C VAL A 933 -8.90 -15.63 9.01
N PRO A 934 -8.31 -16.22 7.94
CA PRO A 934 -8.17 -17.68 7.82
C PRO A 934 -7.49 -18.30 9.06
N PHE A 935 -6.41 -17.68 9.53
CA PHE A 935 -5.59 -18.14 10.64
C PHE A 935 -6.11 -17.66 12.01
N CYS A 936 -7.10 -16.76 12.06
CA CYS A 936 -7.73 -16.32 13.30
C CYS A 936 -8.74 -17.37 13.82
N GLY A 937 -8.53 -17.89 15.03
CA GLY A 937 -9.40 -18.89 15.65
C GLY A 937 -10.83 -18.40 15.98
N ARG A 938 -11.77 -19.34 16.18
CA ARG A 938 -13.22 -19.09 16.32
C ARG A 938 -13.59 -17.97 17.31
N LYS A 939 -12.95 -17.90 18.48
CA LYS A 939 -13.18 -16.85 19.49
C LYS A 939 -12.91 -15.43 18.94
N TRP A 940 -11.85 -15.25 18.16
CA TRP A 940 -11.52 -13.96 17.54
C TRP A 940 -12.57 -13.57 16.51
N ARG A 941 -13.04 -14.52 15.68
CA ARG A 941 -14.07 -14.28 14.65
C ARG A 941 -15.39 -13.85 15.27
N GLN A 942 -15.80 -14.50 16.37
CA GLN A 942 -17.00 -14.13 17.15
C GLN A 942 -16.90 -12.70 17.71
N GLY A 943 -15.76 -12.33 18.31
CA GLY A 943 -15.55 -11.01 18.89
C GLY A 943 -15.37 -9.86 17.88
N ASN A 944 -15.09 -10.15 16.60
CA ASN A 944 -14.79 -9.15 15.57
C ASN A 944 -15.74 -9.25 14.35
N MET A 945 -16.97 -9.71 14.55
CA MET A 945 -17.94 -9.87 13.46
C MET A 945 -18.18 -8.58 12.65
N LYS A 946 -18.18 -7.41 13.30
CA LYS A 946 -18.23 -6.11 12.59
C LYS A 946 -17.09 -5.93 11.57
N ILE A 947 -15.87 -6.32 11.92
CA ILE A 947 -14.69 -6.22 11.03
C ILE A 947 -14.84 -7.21 9.88
N ILE A 948 -15.33 -8.44 10.14
CA ILE A 948 -15.62 -9.42 9.09
C ILE A 948 -16.67 -8.89 8.11
N THR A 949 -17.76 -8.30 8.61
CA THR A 949 -18.78 -7.64 7.79
C THR A 949 -18.22 -6.44 7.01
N ALA A 950 -17.36 -5.60 7.62
CA ALA A 950 -16.69 -4.51 6.93
C ALA A 950 -15.74 -4.98 5.82
N VAL A 951 -15.01 -6.07 6.02
CA VAL A 951 -14.21 -6.71 4.96
C VAL A 951 -15.11 -7.17 3.81
N TRP A 952 -16.22 -7.85 4.11
CA TRP A 952 -17.16 -8.34 3.10
C TRP A 952 -17.85 -7.21 2.31
N LEU A 953 -18.14 -6.07 2.94
CA LEU A 953 -18.73 -4.90 2.30
C LEU A 953 -17.72 -4.06 1.49
N SER A 954 -16.47 -3.93 1.95
CA SER A 954 -15.52 -2.92 1.44
C SER A 954 -14.30 -3.49 0.71
N VAL A 955 -14.07 -4.81 0.72
CA VAL A 955 -12.95 -5.44 0.01
C VAL A 955 -13.50 -6.40 -1.04
N PRO A 956 -13.19 -6.20 -2.34
CA PRO A 956 -13.69 -7.07 -3.41
C PRO A 956 -13.45 -8.57 -3.15
N ALA A 957 -14.42 -9.37 -3.53
CA ALA A 957 -14.31 -10.82 -3.56
C ALA A 957 -13.50 -11.29 -4.79
N GLU A 958 -12.87 -12.45 -4.67
CA GLU A 958 -12.21 -13.19 -5.75
C GLU A 958 -13.03 -14.48 -6.03
N LEU A 959 -12.77 -15.24 -7.10
CA LEU A 959 -13.68 -16.35 -7.50
C LEU A 959 -13.68 -17.54 -6.50
N ARG A 960 -12.53 -17.86 -5.89
CA ARG A 960 -12.37 -18.84 -4.80
C ARG A 960 -11.94 -18.15 -3.49
N ASP A 961 -12.73 -17.17 -3.06
CA ASP A 961 -12.40 -16.30 -1.92
C ASP A 961 -12.76 -16.93 -0.56
N ASP A 962 -12.15 -18.08 -0.25
CA ASP A 962 -12.45 -18.94 0.91
C ASP A 962 -11.89 -18.45 2.27
N TRP A 963 -11.66 -17.14 2.42
CA TRP A 963 -11.02 -16.53 3.60
C TRP A 963 -11.78 -16.68 4.92
N LEU A 964 -13.06 -17.12 4.87
CA LEU A 964 -13.90 -17.40 6.04
C LEU A 964 -14.07 -18.89 6.35
N SER A 965 -14.03 -19.75 5.33
CA SER A 965 -14.28 -21.20 5.45
C SER A 965 -13.07 -21.96 6.02
N GLY A 966 -11.85 -21.46 5.75
CA GLY A 966 -10.59 -22.09 6.15
C GLY A 966 -9.66 -22.38 4.97
N GLY A 967 -10.10 -22.20 3.72
CA GLY A 967 -9.24 -22.25 2.55
C GLY A 967 -8.41 -20.96 2.43
N GLY A 968 -7.18 -20.97 2.91
CA GLY A 968 -6.28 -19.81 2.79
C GLY A 968 -5.85 -19.58 1.34
N GLY A 969 -6.30 -18.48 0.71
CA GLY A 969 -5.92 -18.07 -0.65
C GLY A 969 -4.46 -17.60 -0.78
N GLY A 970 -3.49 -18.45 -0.43
CA GLY A 970 -2.05 -18.26 -0.59
C GLY A 970 -1.50 -18.91 -1.87
N MET A 971 -0.18 -18.87 -2.05
CA MET A 971 0.53 -19.59 -3.12
C MET A 971 0.76 -21.08 -2.76
N GLY A 972 -0.25 -21.76 -2.23
CA GLY A 972 -0.19 -23.19 -1.88
C GLY A 972 -1.08 -23.57 -0.71
N GLY A 973 -1.58 -24.80 -0.78
CA GLY A 973 -2.48 -25.48 0.16
C GLY A 973 -3.01 -26.75 -0.52
N ALA A 974 -3.17 -27.86 0.20
CA ALA A 974 -3.49 -29.14 -0.45
C ALA A 974 -4.92 -29.21 -0.98
N CYS A 975 -5.88 -28.56 -0.32
CA CYS A 975 -7.28 -28.48 -0.78
C CYS A 975 -8.04 -27.32 -0.12
N VAL A 976 -9.28 -27.07 -0.56
CA VAL A 976 -10.16 -26.06 0.03
C VAL A 976 -10.53 -26.45 1.47
N GLY A 977 -10.19 -25.59 2.43
CA GLY A 977 -10.50 -25.78 3.86
C GLY A 977 -9.33 -26.26 4.72
N ASP A 978 -8.22 -26.68 4.10
CA ASP A 978 -7.02 -27.15 4.79
C ASP A 978 -6.15 -25.98 5.28
N VAL A 979 -6.42 -25.49 6.49
CA VAL A 979 -5.58 -24.47 7.15
C VAL A 979 -4.21 -25.04 7.51
N ASP A 980 -4.15 -26.29 7.98
CA ASP A 980 -2.97 -26.83 8.65
C ASP A 980 -1.88 -27.20 7.63
N GLY A 981 -2.21 -27.90 6.55
CA GLY A 981 -1.28 -28.13 5.43
C GLY A 981 -0.87 -26.84 4.72
N THR A 982 -1.77 -25.84 4.66
CA THR A 982 -1.42 -24.48 4.18
C THR A 982 -0.39 -23.78 5.11
N VAL A 983 -0.41 -24.07 6.41
CA VAL A 983 0.59 -23.58 7.38
C VAL A 983 1.91 -24.35 7.27
N GLU A 984 1.88 -25.67 7.05
CA GLU A 984 3.07 -26.50 6.85
C GLU A 984 3.82 -26.14 5.56
N ASP A 985 3.12 -25.96 4.43
CA ASP A 985 3.70 -25.50 3.16
C ASP A 985 4.33 -24.09 3.26
N ALA A 986 3.88 -23.26 4.23
CA ALA A 986 4.08 -21.82 4.20
C ALA A 986 5.57 -21.39 4.16
N LEU A 987 6.41 -22.01 4.98
CA LEU A 987 7.85 -21.72 5.04
C LEU A 987 8.62 -22.31 3.83
N PRO A 988 8.42 -23.58 3.43
CA PRO A 988 8.96 -24.11 2.17
C PRO A 988 8.64 -23.27 0.93
N LEU A 989 7.44 -22.68 0.84
CA LEU A 989 7.05 -21.78 -0.26
C LEU A 989 7.78 -20.43 -0.21
N GLU A 990 8.00 -19.86 0.97
CA GLU A 990 8.83 -18.65 1.15
C GLU A 990 10.29 -18.92 0.76
N GLN A 991 10.83 -20.10 1.09
CA GLN A 991 12.17 -20.55 0.70
C GLN A 991 12.28 -20.76 -0.83
N SER A 992 11.32 -21.47 -1.44
CA SER A 992 11.26 -21.69 -2.90
C SER A 992 11.20 -20.37 -3.68
N LEU A 993 10.39 -19.41 -3.22
CA LEU A 993 10.32 -18.05 -3.75
C LEU A 993 11.67 -17.31 -3.65
N ARG A 994 12.36 -17.40 -2.49
CA ARG A 994 13.68 -16.76 -2.28
C ARG A 994 14.74 -17.35 -3.20
N ALA A 995 14.81 -18.68 -3.33
CA ALA A 995 15.73 -19.36 -4.23
C ALA A 995 15.52 -18.92 -5.69
N LEU A 996 14.26 -18.91 -6.16
CA LEU A 996 13.91 -18.44 -7.50
C LEU A 996 14.26 -16.96 -7.73
N THR A 997 14.08 -16.11 -6.71
CA THR A 997 14.44 -14.68 -6.77
C THR A 997 15.96 -14.48 -6.86
N HIS A 998 16.72 -15.22 -6.05
CA HIS A 998 18.18 -15.17 -6.02
C HIS A 998 18.80 -15.65 -7.33
N TRP A 999 18.38 -16.82 -7.83
CA TRP A 999 18.78 -17.37 -9.12
C TRP A 999 18.49 -16.39 -10.27
N TRP A 1000 17.31 -15.77 -10.29
CA TRP A 1000 16.96 -14.82 -11.35
C TRP A 1000 17.84 -13.55 -11.29
N ASN A 1001 18.14 -13.03 -10.10
CA ASN A 1001 19.08 -11.91 -9.94
C ASN A 1001 20.50 -12.29 -10.42
N LEU A 1002 21.03 -13.46 -10.03
CA LEU A 1002 22.33 -13.94 -10.51
C LEU A 1002 22.38 -14.05 -12.04
N ARG A 1003 21.32 -14.60 -12.66
CA ARG A 1003 21.26 -14.80 -14.11
C ARG A 1003 21.12 -13.51 -14.93
N ASN A 1004 20.44 -12.49 -14.40
CA ASN A 1004 20.17 -11.24 -15.13
C ASN A 1004 21.16 -10.11 -14.77
N PHE A 1005 21.79 -10.16 -13.60
CA PHE A 1005 22.67 -9.11 -13.08
C PHE A 1005 23.97 -9.67 -12.44
N PRO A 1006 24.71 -10.57 -13.12
CA PRO A 1006 25.85 -11.28 -12.54
C PRO A 1006 26.96 -10.33 -12.02
N ASP A 1007 27.32 -9.30 -12.77
CA ASP A 1007 28.42 -8.37 -12.43
C ASP A 1007 28.22 -7.70 -11.06
N VAL A 1008 27.02 -7.18 -10.82
CA VAL A 1008 26.64 -6.50 -9.56
C VAL A 1008 26.31 -7.48 -8.44
N MET A 1009 26.12 -8.76 -8.75
CA MET A 1009 26.01 -9.85 -7.77
C MET A 1009 27.37 -10.43 -7.38
N GLY A 1010 28.48 -9.97 -7.98
CA GLY A 1010 29.84 -10.39 -7.64
C GLY A 1010 30.32 -11.66 -8.35
N VAL A 1011 29.74 -12.00 -9.51
CA VAL A 1011 30.18 -13.15 -10.32
C VAL A 1011 31.37 -12.71 -11.21
N GLU A 1012 32.60 -13.01 -10.77
CA GLU A 1012 33.84 -12.58 -11.45
C GLU A 1012 34.05 -13.24 -12.82
N ASP A 1013 33.68 -14.51 -12.97
CA ASP A 1013 33.76 -15.27 -14.23
C ASP A 1013 32.38 -15.91 -14.49
N GLN A 1014 31.58 -15.26 -15.34
CA GLN A 1014 30.21 -15.70 -15.66
C GLN A 1014 30.22 -17.08 -16.33
N THR A 1015 31.13 -17.28 -17.28
CA THR A 1015 31.32 -18.54 -18.02
C THR A 1015 31.56 -19.70 -17.06
N LYS A 1016 32.59 -19.58 -16.23
CA LYS A 1016 32.94 -20.63 -15.26
C LYS A 1016 31.87 -20.83 -14.20
N PHE A 1017 31.23 -19.75 -13.72
CA PHE A 1017 30.15 -19.84 -12.74
C PHE A 1017 28.95 -20.63 -13.29
N PHE A 1018 28.52 -20.36 -14.53
CA PHE A 1018 27.43 -21.10 -15.13
C PHE A 1018 27.82 -22.54 -15.51
N GLU A 1019 29.07 -22.79 -15.95
CA GLU A 1019 29.57 -24.17 -16.13
C GLU A 1019 29.55 -24.96 -14.81
N GLU A 1020 30.10 -24.41 -13.73
CA GLU A 1020 30.11 -25.05 -12.39
C GLU A 1020 28.70 -25.18 -11.78
N GLU A 1021 27.74 -24.29 -12.11
CA GLU A 1021 26.34 -24.42 -11.69
C GLU A 1021 25.50 -25.39 -12.54
N MET A 1022 25.77 -25.51 -13.84
CA MET A 1022 24.91 -26.20 -14.80
C MET A 1022 25.28 -27.67 -15.05
N ASP A 1023 26.41 -28.17 -14.55
CA ASP A 1023 26.70 -29.62 -14.57
C ASP A 1023 25.84 -30.39 -13.55
N PHE A 1024 24.54 -30.46 -13.86
CA PHE A 1024 23.55 -31.25 -13.14
C PHE A 1024 23.94 -32.74 -13.11
N PHE A 1025 24.54 -33.25 -14.19
CA PHE A 1025 24.83 -34.67 -14.31
C PHE A 1025 26.01 -35.10 -13.44
N ALA A 1026 27.12 -34.34 -13.40
CA ALA A 1026 28.19 -34.60 -12.43
C ALA A 1026 27.70 -34.42 -10.99
N ARG A 1027 26.91 -33.37 -10.71
CA ARG A 1027 26.34 -33.14 -9.37
C ARG A 1027 25.37 -34.23 -8.92
N GLU A 1028 24.61 -34.86 -9.82
CA GLU A 1028 23.71 -35.97 -9.48
C GLU A 1028 24.48 -37.30 -9.41
N LEU A 1029 25.53 -37.48 -10.23
CA LEU A 1029 26.48 -38.59 -10.12
C LEU A 1029 27.20 -38.58 -8.76
N GLU A 1030 27.75 -37.44 -8.36
CA GLU A 1030 28.41 -37.23 -7.05
C GLU A 1030 27.44 -37.54 -5.89
N LYS A 1031 26.16 -37.13 -5.99
CA LYS A 1031 25.13 -37.51 -5.01
C LYS A 1031 24.80 -39.01 -5.01
N MET A 1032 24.85 -39.67 -6.16
CA MET A 1032 24.66 -41.13 -6.24
C MET A 1032 25.88 -41.89 -5.69
N GLU A 1033 27.10 -41.38 -5.89
CA GLU A 1033 28.31 -41.93 -5.30
C GLU A 1033 28.32 -41.74 -3.77
N ILE A 1034 28.04 -40.54 -3.26
CA ILE A 1034 27.92 -40.28 -1.80
C ILE A 1034 26.77 -41.08 -1.17
N GLY A 1035 25.63 -41.18 -1.84
CA GLY A 1035 24.50 -42.00 -1.37
C GLY A 1035 24.87 -43.48 -1.27
N ARG A 1036 25.60 -43.98 -2.28
CA ARG A 1036 26.11 -45.34 -2.32
C ARG A 1036 27.20 -45.59 -1.27
N GLU A 1037 28.11 -44.64 -1.01
CA GLU A 1037 29.08 -44.74 0.09
C GLU A 1037 28.39 -44.81 1.46
N GLN A 1038 27.26 -44.11 1.63
CA GLN A 1038 26.45 -44.20 2.85
C GLN A 1038 25.69 -45.54 2.95
N GLU A 1039 25.17 -46.07 1.85
CA GLU A 1039 24.58 -47.42 1.80
C GLU A 1039 25.64 -48.49 2.12
N GLU A 1040 26.78 -48.49 1.43
CA GLU A 1040 27.89 -49.44 1.67
C GLU A 1040 28.45 -49.33 3.10
N MET A 1041 28.58 -48.13 3.68
CA MET A 1041 28.93 -47.96 5.12
C MET A 1041 27.86 -48.52 6.07
N SER A 1042 26.57 -48.44 5.72
CA SER A 1042 25.48 -48.93 6.56
C SER A 1042 25.26 -50.44 6.43
N GLU A 1043 25.59 -51.05 5.29
CA GLU A 1043 25.71 -52.51 5.14
C GLU A 1043 26.90 -53.07 5.92
N GLU A 1044 28.07 -52.41 5.92
CA GLU A 1044 29.20 -52.82 6.78
C GLU A 1044 28.83 -52.75 8.28
N ALA A 1045 28.17 -51.67 8.72
CA ALA A 1045 27.71 -51.53 10.10
C ALA A 1045 26.67 -52.59 10.50
N GLY A 1046 25.82 -53.03 9.55
CA GLY A 1046 24.82 -54.07 9.76
C GLY A 1046 25.37 -55.50 9.93
N LEU A 1047 26.66 -55.72 9.68
CA LEU A 1047 27.28 -57.05 9.70
C LEU A 1047 27.99 -57.42 11.02
N GLU A 1048 28.23 -56.46 11.95
CA GLU A 1048 28.87 -56.76 13.24
C GLU A 1048 27.90 -57.01 14.43
N GLU A 1049 26.65 -56.52 14.39
CA GLU A 1049 25.69 -56.74 15.51
C GLU A 1049 25.05 -58.14 15.48
N GLY A 1050 25.83 -59.13 15.94
CA GLY A 1050 25.38 -60.52 16.07
C GLY A 1050 24.27 -60.74 17.10
N TRP A 1051 23.05 -61.00 16.60
CA TRP A 1051 21.92 -61.72 17.23
C TRP A 1051 21.96 -61.85 18.77
N GLN A 1052 21.24 -60.96 19.48
CA GLN A 1052 20.75 -61.25 20.83
C GLN A 1052 19.23 -61.39 20.82
N GLY A 1053 18.73 -62.44 21.49
CA GLY A 1053 17.31 -62.78 21.54
C GLY A 1053 16.49 -61.85 22.45
N PRO A 1054 15.15 -61.90 22.35
CA PRO A 1054 14.27 -60.97 23.04
C PRO A 1054 14.32 -61.14 24.57
N ILE A 1055 14.35 -60.01 25.29
CA ILE A 1055 14.10 -59.94 26.73
C ILE A 1055 12.73 -59.26 26.94
N GLU A 1056 11.87 -59.92 27.72
CA GLU A 1056 10.54 -59.42 28.09
C GLU A 1056 10.65 -58.35 29.19
N GLY A 1057 9.89 -57.25 29.11
CA GLY A 1057 9.80 -56.25 30.17
C GLY A 1057 8.98 -55.02 29.79
N TYR A 1058 7.80 -54.89 30.41
CA TYR A 1058 6.83 -53.77 30.31
C TYR A 1058 7.45 -52.39 30.57
#